data_AF-F2AMH4-F1
#
_entry.id   AF-F2AMH4-F1
#
_cell.length_a   1.000
_cell.length_b   1.000
_cell.length_c   1.000
_cell.angle_alpha   90.00
_cell.angle_beta   90.00
_cell.angle_gamma   90.00
#
_symmetry.space_group_name_H-M   'P 1'
#
loop_
_entity.id
_entity.type
_entity.pdbx_description
1 polymer ?
#
loop_
_entity_poly.entity_id
_entity_poly.type
_entity_poly.pdbx_seq_one_letter_code
_entity_poly.pdbx_strand_id
1 'polypeptide(L)'
;MRRIPNLVRASTFSCPGIFAGMGMSFRIGAAASFALLACMAQPVPAAESSSLDSVIAEDPVLSAGLKIYAEQCLQCHGEKGSGTEDFYPDPLVGDGSIGELTEIIVDTMPEEDPDLCVGEEAAAVAAYIHHAFYSEAAQIRNRPPRQSLQRLTGTQFRQSLSDLYAHFAGLQETTWENRQSKHGLSVSIYEGKGWKKENRKIERVDSVVDFDFGKEGPGDGVPWDEFHAHWDGGLRVEQTGRYEIVVRSKTSFTMDFGHDSKQLIDNHVQSEGRNEFRRTLLLTGGRVYPLEIDLNQRKRKGETPPASISLSWVPPGAIETIIPASALVPGWSPPALQLSTTMPPDDSSYGFERGISVDVAWDSAVTEGAIEFAVAMRDQLWNEYVRKHRKDERSREEKLKDFLSDFVTVAHRGNAEAVHPERIVVPAIEAFEDETDIIKSVVLMTLKSPRFLYPSLDADRTVSQQVANRLALVLHDSLPSEGWLQDRIKKDHLRDEQSIRRAAERMLDDARTRVKLKQMLYHWMELGPDDDLRKDDEKYPGFSEELIADLRTSLDQFLDATVWSETSDFRQLLAADWSFTNQRLADFYGEAWKPAKSGDENTDEQNGSGTWTQSVRDPNIHVGVLTHPLVMARLSYHSATSPIHRGVFLIRHVMGRTLRPPNEAFSPLSPDLHPDLTTRERMALQTSPESCQICHSRINPLGFALEHFDAVGKFREKDMNKNVDASGSYLTRDDERIEFEGARGLAEVAIANPDTHRAFVTRMFQYFVKQPVASYGTHRLDELTESFRQSDFNIKKLMVDIAVIAASDALPDSEPKKKQPKNNQTAGA
;
A
#
# COMPACT_ATOMS: atom_id res chain seq x y z
N MET A 1 -20.27 -20.08 3.16
CA MET A 1 -20.17 -20.37 4.61
C MET A 1 -19.44 -21.70 4.83
N ARG A 2 -18.23 -21.67 5.40
CA ARG A 2 -17.58 -22.82 6.07
C ARG A 2 -17.13 -22.32 7.45
N ARG A 3 -17.77 -22.82 8.50
CA ARG A 3 -17.42 -22.54 9.91
C ARG A 3 -16.24 -23.43 10.29
N ILE A 4 -15.18 -22.85 10.85
CA ILE A 4 -14.11 -23.57 11.56
C ILE A 4 -14.42 -23.41 13.06
N PRO A 5 -14.69 -24.48 13.82
CA PRO A 5 -14.82 -24.39 15.27
C PRO A 5 -13.46 -24.60 15.94
N ASN A 6 -13.10 -23.69 16.85
CA ASN A 6 -12.05 -23.89 17.85
C ASN A 6 -12.50 -24.96 18.85
N LEU A 7 -11.68 -25.99 19.05
CA LEU A 7 -11.80 -26.95 20.14
C LEU A 7 -10.42 -27.18 20.75
N VAL A 8 -10.17 -26.52 21.89
CA VAL A 8 -9.11 -26.86 22.81
C VAL A 8 -9.55 -28.10 23.58
N ARG A 9 -8.84 -29.23 23.42
CA ARG A 9 -8.90 -30.36 24.35
C ARG A 9 -7.51 -30.62 24.90
N ALA A 10 -7.37 -30.40 26.20
CA ALA A 10 -6.27 -30.93 26.99
C ALA A 10 -6.33 -32.46 26.98
N SER A 11 -5.22 -33.10 26.64
CA SER A 11 -5.00 -34.53 26.90
C SER A 11 -3.59 -34.71 27.46
N THR A 12 -3.55 -34.94 28.76
CA THR A 12 -2.45 -35.53 29.51
C THR A 12 -2.10 -36.89 28.93
N PHE A 13 -0.85 -37.08 28.50
CA PHE A 13 -0.28 -38.41 28.38
C PHE A 13 1.16 -38.42 28.91
N SER A 14 1.29 -39.17 30.00
CA SER A 14 2.51 -39.59 30.67
C SER A 14 3.24 -40.62 29.82
N CYS A 15 4.57 -40.59 29.78
CA CYS A 15 5.37 -41.79 29.54
C CYS A 15 6.76 -41.68 30.20
N PRO A 16 7.33 -42.80 30.71
CA PRO A 16 8.30 -42.77 31.80
C PRO A 16 9.74 -43.05 31.37
N GLY A 17 10.67 -42.54 32.17
CA GLY A 17 11.70 -43.39 32.80
C GLY A 17 13.10 -43.47 32.16
N ILE A 18 14.07 -43.44 33.09
CA ILE A 18 15.41 -44.06 33.10
C ILE A 18 16.57 -43.17 32.56
N PHE A 19 17.30 -42.53 33.47
CA PHE A 19 18.60 -43.03 33.97
C PHE A 19 19.09 -42.23 35.20
N ALA A 20 19.42 -42.97 36.26
CA ALA A 20 20.30 -42.55 37.36
C ALA A 20 21.69 -42.18 36.79
N GLY A 21 22.56 -41.36 37.36
CA GLY A 21 22.72 -40.82 38.71
C GLY A 21 24.22 -40.73 38.94
N MET A 22 24.76 -39.59 39.37
CA MET A 22 26.01 -39.48 40.14
C MET A 22 26.26 -38.01 40.49
N GLY A 23 26.27 -37.72 41.79
CA GLY A 23 26.80 -36.46 42.31
C GLY A 23 28.28 -36.58 42.63
N MET A 24 28.99 -35.44 42.61
CA MET A 24 29.91 -35.05 43.68
C MET A 24 30.43 -33.63 43.48
N SER A 25 30.18 -32.83 44.53
CA SER A 25 30.91 -31.71 45.12
C SER A 25 32.25 -31.26 44.52
N PHE A 26 32.44 -29.93 44.42
CA PHE A 26 33.59 -29.24 45.00
C PHE A 26 33.26 -27.76 45.33
N ARG A 27 33.55 -27.35 46.57
CA ARG A 27 33.57 -25.96 47.08
C ARG A 27 34.99 -25.38 46.92
N ILE A 28 35.09 -24.05 46.80
CA ILE A 28 36.12 -23.07 47.25
C ILE A 28 35.90 -21.83 46.35
N GLY A 29 35.85 -20.56 46.75
CA GLY A 29 36.01 -19.84 48.01
C GLY A 29 35.79 -18.33 47.74
N ALA A 30 35.32 -17.58 48.75
CA ALA A 30 35.25 -16.11 48.78
C ALA A 30 36.67 -15.48 48.74
N ALA A 31 36.94 -14.21 48.45
CA ALA A 31 36.32 -12.95 48.89
C ALA A 31 37.00 -11.73 48.21
N ALA A 32 36.51 -10.53 48.57
CA ALA A 32 37.07 -9.16 48.42
C ALA A 32 36.50 -8.33 47.24
N SER A 33 36.10 -7.06 47.36
CA SER A 33 35.96 -6.13 48.50
C SER A 33 35.01 -5.00 48.07
N PHE A 34 34.13 -4.58 48.98
CA PHE A 34 33.33 -3.36 48.88
C PHE A 34 34.16 -2.14 49.31
N ALA A 35 34.13 -1.05 48.55
CA ALA A 35 34.51 0.28 49.02
C ALA A 35 33.60 1.34 48.39
N LEU A 36 32.92 2.08 49.26
CA LEU A 36 32.07 3.22 48.96
C LEU A 36 32.85 4.35 48.27
N LEU A 37 32.23 5.01 47.29
CA LEU A 37 32.37 6.44 47.08
C LEU A 37 31.00 7.03 46.73
N ALA A 38 30.42 7.74 47.70
CA ALA A 38 29.22 8.55 47.51
C ALA A 38 29.65 9.94 47.00
N CYS A 39 29.31 10.26 45.76
CA CYS A 39 29.32 11.64 45.27
C CYS A 39 27.87 12.13 45.19
N MET A 40 27.58 13.17 45.98
CA MET A 40 26.32 13.90 45.94
C MET A 40 26.18 14.63 44.61
N ALA A 41 25.30 14.15 43.75
CA ALA A 41 24.69 14.96 42.70
C ALA A 41 23.35 15.46 43.26
N GLN A 42 23.24 16.76 43.52
CA GLN A 42 21.95 17.38 43.82
C GLN A 42 21.08 17.31 42.57
N PRO A 43 19.81 16.90 42.66
CA PRO A 43 18.88 17.01 41.55
C PRO A 43 18.58 18.49 41.29
N VAL A 44 18.80 18.93 40.06
CA VAL A 44 18.23 20.16 39.50
C VAL A 44 16.70 20.00 39.57
N PRO A 45 15.92 21.01 40.02
CA PRO A 45 14.48 20.86 40.12
C PRO A 45 13.90 20.71 38.71
N ALA A 46 13.38 19.52 38.43
CA ALA A 46 12.45 19.33 37.34
C ALA A 46 11.23 20.22 37.62
N ALA A 47 10.78 20.97 36.62
CA ALA A 47 9.47 21.60 36.67
C ALA A 47 8.44 20.54 37.09
N GLU A 48 7.64 20.84 38.11
CA GLU A 48 6.63 19.94 38.68
C GLU A 48 5.73 19.42 37.56
N SER A 49 5.92 18.14 37.21
CA SER A 49 4.91 17.39 36.47
C SER A 49 3.94 16.87 37.52
N SER A 50 2.74 17.45 37.58
CA SER A 50 1.65 16.91 38.37
C SER A 50 1.43 15.45 37.96
N SER A 51 1.55 14.50 38.89
CA SER A 51 1.19 13.11 38.63
C SER A 51 -0.30 13.04 38.24
N LEU A 52 -0.70 12.09 37.39
CA LEU A 52 -2.10 11.92 36.98
C LEU A 52 -3.06 11.92 38.18
N ASP A 53 -2.64 11.28 39.28
CA ASP A 53 -3.40 11.22 40.53
C ASP A 53 -3.58 12.60 41.18
N SER A 54 -2.60 13.50 41.07
CA SER A 54 -2.73 14.88 41.57
C SER A 54 -3.71 15.70 40.72
N VAL A 55 -3.69 15.54 39.39
CA VAL A 55 -4.64 16.20 38.49
C VAL A 55 -6.08 15.74 38.78
N ILE A 56 -6.28 14.43 38.93
CA ILE A 56 -7.59 13.86 39.26
C ILE A 56 -8.07 14.29 40.66
N ALA A 57 -7.17 14.44 41.62
CA ALA A 57 -7.52 14.87 42.97
C ALA A 57 -7.86 16.37 43.06
N GLU A 58 -7.21 17.21 42.25
CA GLU A 58 -7.41 18.66 42.22
C GLU A 58 -8.64 19.08 41.40
N ASP A 59 -9.04 18.30 40.39
CA ASP A 59 -10.24 18.53 39.59
C ASP A 59 -11.49 17.92 40.27
N PRO A 60 -12.47 18.74 40.71
CA PRO A 60 -13.66 18.24 41.40
C PRO A 60 -14.50 17.26 40.58
N VAL A 61 -14.55 17.43 39.26
CA VAL A 61 -15.34 16.58 38.36
C VAL A 61 -14.65 15.23 38.19
N LEU A 62 -13.35 15.22 37.94
CA LEU A 62 -12.58 13.97 37.82
C LEU A 62 -12.53 13.20 39.15
N SER A 63 -12.43 13.90 40.28
CA SER A 63 -12.46 13.30 41.62
C SER A 63 -13.82 12.66 41.94
N ALA A 64 -14.93 13.32 41.57
CA ALA A 64 -16.26 12.75 41.70
C ALA A 64 -16.44 11.53 40.78
N GLY A 65 -16.00 11.63 39.52
CA GLY A 65 -16.05 10.55 38.56
C GLY A 65 -15.26 9.32 38.97
N LEU A 66 -14.07 9.49 39.58
CA LEU A 66 -13.27 8.40 40.14
C LEU A 66 -14.04 7.62 41.23
N LYS A 67 -14.74 8.33 42.12
CA LYS A 67 -15.53 7.68 43.18
C LYS A 67 -16.66 6.85 42.59
N ILE A 68 -17.41 7.43 41.66
CA ILE A 68 -18.50 6.73 40.95
C ILE A 68 -17.95 5.50 40.20
N TYR A 69 -16.84 5.65 39.49
CA TYR A 69 -16.20 4.54 38.78
C TYR A 69 -15.81 3.39 39.72
N ALA A 70 -15.19 3.72 40.86
CA ALA A 70 -14.78 2.72 41.85
C ALA A 70 -15.96 1.99 42.48
N GLU A 71 -17.09 2.68 42.69
CA GLU A 71 -18.29 2.12 43.31
C GLU A 71 -19.15 1.32 42.35
N GLN A 72 -19.29 1.76 41.09
CA GLN A 72 -20.31 1.24 40.17
C GLN A 72 -19.74 0.57 38.90
N CYS A 73 -18.53 0.93 38.45
CA CYS A 73 -18.01 0.49 37.14
C CYS A 73 -16.87 -0.55 37.25
N LEU A 74 -16.11 -0.51 38.35
CA LEU A 74 -14.84 -1.24 38.50
C LEU A 74 -14.99 -2.75 38.38
N GLN A 75 -16.08 -3.34 38.88
CA GLN A 75 -16.31 -4.77 38.85
C GLN A 75 -16.37 -5.33 37.42
N CYS A 76 -16.97 -4.58 36.50
CA CYS A 76 -17.16 -5.01 35.12
C CYS A 76 -15.98 -4.59 34.23
N HIS A 77 -15.46 -3.37 34.40
CA HIS A 77 -14.47 -2.78 33.50
C HIS A 77 -13.03 -2.80 34.02
N GLY A 78 -12.80 -3.20 35.28
CA GLY A 78 -11.47 -3.27 35.90
C GLY A 78 -10.93 -1.91 36.35
N GLU A 79 -9.85 -1.91 37.14
CA GLU A 79 -9.31 -0.72 37.82
C GLU A 79 -8.92 0.45 36.88
N LYS A 80 -8.48 0.13 35.65
CA LYS A 80 -8.05 1.12 34.65
C LYS A 80 -8.77 0.93 33.32
N GLY A 81 -10.01 0.47 33.35
CA GLY A 81 -10.76 0.14 32.16
C GLY A 81 -10.11 -0.98 31.34
N SER A 82 -9.44 -1.95 31.97
CA SER A 82 -8.75 -3.04 31.29
C SER A 82 -9.68 -4.13 30.75
N GLY A 83 -10.93 -4.13 31.22
CA GLY A 83 -11.84 -5.25 31.10
C GLY A 83 -11.59 -6.33 32.17
N THR A 84 -12.55 -7.25 32.29
CA THR A 84 -12.56 -8.43 33.16
C THR A 84 -13.07 -9.64 32.39
N GLU A 85 -12.48 -10.82 32.59
CA GLU A 85 -12.87 -12.04 31.84
C GLU A 85 -14.34 -12.44 32.06
N ASP A 86 -14.86 -12.20 33.26
CA ASP A 86 -16.17 -12.69 33.70
C ASP A 86 -17.34 -11.79 33.28
N PHE A 87 -17.11 -10.51 32.95
CA PHE A 87 -18.16 -9.54 32.62
C PHE A 87 -17.91 -8.85 31.29
N TYR A 88 -16.85 -8.05 31.18
CA TYR A 88 -16.53 -7.29 29.97
C TYR A 88 -15.04 -7.41 29.65
N PRO A 89 -14.61 -8.35 28.80
CA PRO A 89 -13.18 -8.68 28.62
C PRO A 89 -12.40 -7.61 27.85
N ASP A 90 -13.08 -6.70 27.17
CA ASP A 90 -12.44 -5.70 26.32
C ASP A 90 -12.03 -4.46 27.12
N PRO A 91 -10.89 -3.84 26.78
CA PRO A 91 -10.49 -2.59 27.42
C PRO A 91 -11.36 -1.41 26.95
N LEU A 92 -11.63 -0.47 27.86
CA LEU A 92 -12.30 0.79 27.61
C LEU A 92 -11.38 1.77 26.89
N VAL A 93 -11.26 1.59 25.57
CA VAL A 93 -10.45 2.45 24.70
C VAL A 93 -11.27 2.98 23.53
N GLY A 94 -11.05 4.24 23.15
CA GLY A 94 -11.76 4.80 22.00
C GLY A 94 -11.49 6.27 21.83
N ASP A 95 -12.34 6.91 21.04
CA ASP A 95 -12.20 8.32 20.72
C ASP A 95 -13.50 9.10 20.91
N GLY A 96 -14.51 8.50 21.54
CA GLY A 96 -15.73 9.21 21.90
C GLY A 96 -15.46 10.44 22.78
N SER A 97 -16.23 11.50 22.57
CA SER A 97 -16.20 12.69 23.42
C SER A 97 -16.75 12.40 24.82
N ILE A 98 -16.60 13.35 25.74
CA ILE A 98 -17.19 13.23 27.07
C ILE A 98 -18.73 13.21 26.98
N GLY A 99 -19.34 14.03 26.12
CA GLY A 99 -20.79 14.02 25.89
C GLY A 99 -21.28 12.68 25.35
N GLU A 100 -20.61 12.14 24.33
CA GLU A 100 -20.94 10.82 23.77
C GLU A 100 -20.81 9.69 24.79
N LEU A 101 -19.77 9.71 25.62
CA LEU A 101 -19.62 8.74 26.71
C LEU A 101 -20.71 8.91 27.76
N THR A 102 -21.12 10.14 28.05
CA THR A 102 -22.21 10.44 28.98
C THR A 102 -23.52 9.84 28.48
N GLU A 103 -23.88 10.05 27.21
CA GLU A 103 -25.08 9.46 26.60
C GLU A 103 -25.04 7.92 26.65
N ILE A 104 -23.91 7.31 26.28
CA ILE A 104 -23.76 5.84 26.36
C ILE A 104 -23.96 5.34 27.80
N ILE A 105 -23.39 6.04 28.79
CA ILE A 105 -23.53 5.65 30.19
C ILE A 105 -24.99 5.76 30.63
N VAL A 106 -25.66 6.88 30.34
CA VAL A 106 -27.08 7.07 30.66
C VAL A 106 -27.97 5.99 30.02
N ASP A 107 -27.69 5.63 28.77
CA ASP A 107 -28.56 4.72 28.02
C ASP A 107 -28.31 3.24 28.34
N THR A 108 -27.09 2.88 28.77
CA THR A 108 -26.68 1.46 28.83
C THR A 108 -26.03 1.01 30.13
N MET A 109 -25.74 1.92 31.06
CA MET A 109 -24.96 1.61 32.25
C MET A 109 -25.57 2.16 33.55
N PRO A 110 -25.57 1.38 34.65
CA PRO A 110 -25.24 -0.04 34.73
C PRO A 110 -26.19 -0.93 33.91
N GLU A 111 -25.66 -2.02 33.32
CA GLU A 111 -26.42 -2.91 32.41
C GLU A 111 -27.72 -3.47 33.03
N GLU A 112 -27.73 -3.69 34.34
CA GLU A 112 -28.90 -4.18 35.07
C GLU A 112 -29.91 -3.08 35.47
N ASP A 113 -29.48 -1.82 35.56
CA ASP A 113 -30.29 -0.68 36.01
C ASP A 113 -29.71 0.68 35.53
N PRO A 114 -29.94 1.09 34.27
CA PRO A 114 -29.35 2.30 33.69
C PRO A 114 -29.74 3.61 34.40
N ASP A 115 -30.84 3.62 35.16
CA ASP A 115 -31.31 4.80 35.89
C ASP A 115 -30.41 5.17 37.09
N LEU A 116 -29.43 4.33 37.45
CA LEU A 116 -28.52 4.54 38.58
C LEU A 116 -27.40 5.56 38.32
N CYS A 117 -27.00 5.78 37.07
CA CYS A 117 -25.93 6.71 36.73
C CYS A 117 -26.38 7.68 35.63
N VAL A 118 -26.99 8.79 36.04
CA VAL A 118 -27.61 9.77 35.13
C VAL A 118 -27.17 11.21 35.42
N GLY A 119 -27.39 12.11 34.47
CA GLY A 119 -27.15 13.55 34.66
C GLY A 119 -25.69 13.89 34.99
N GLU A 120 -25.46 14.68 36.03
CA GLU A 120 -24.10 15.12 36.42
C GLU A 120 -23.20 13.96 36.87
N GLU A 121 -23.77 12.88 37.41
CA GLU A 121 -23.00 11.69 37.82
C GLU A 121 -22.43 10.97 36.60
N ALA A 122 -23.25 10.75 35.57
CA ALA A 122 -22.83 10.17 34.30
C ALA A 122 -21.74 11.01 33.62
N ALA A 123 -21.91 12.34 33.61
CA ALA A 123 -20.93 13.26 33.03
C ALA A 123 -19.59 13.24 33.80
N ALA A 124 -19.63 13.16 35.13
CA ALA A 124 -18.43 13.09 35.95
C ALA A 124 -17.66 11.78 35.73
N VAL A 125 -18.34 10.63 35.71
CA VAL A 125 -17.69 9.34 35.44
C VAL A 125 -17.17 9.25 34.01
N ALA A 126 -17.90 9.79 33.02
CA ALA A 126 -17.45 9.90 31.64
C ALA A 126 -16.17 10.73 31.52
N ALA A 127 -16.11 11.90 32.17
CA ALA A 127 -14.93 12.76 32.20
C ALA A 127 -13.73 12.05 32.83
N TYR A 128 -13.93 11.33 33.94
CA TYR A 128 -12.89 10.50 34.56
C TYR A 128 -12.40 9.40 33.61
N ILE A 129 -13.29 8.59 33.04
CA ILE A 129 -12.95 7.52 32.09
C ILE A 129 -12.15 8.10 30.91
N HIS A 130 -12.66 9.16 30.29
CA HIS A 130 -12.04 9.86 29.16
C HIS A 130 -10.62 10.31 29.48
N HIS A 131 -10.43 10.99 30.62
CA HIS A 131 -9.14 11.54 31.02
C HIS A 131 -8.16 10.46 31.49
N ALA A 132 -8.63 9.47 32.26
CA ALA A 132 -7.78 8.52 32.96
C ALA A 132 -7.20 7.45 32.04
N PHE A 133 -8.02 6.87 31.15
CA PHE A 133 -7.56 5.76 30.29
C PHE A 133 -8.25 5.66 28.93
N TYR A 134 -9.41 6.26 28.66
CA TYR A 134 -10.13 5.99 27.42
C TYR A 134 -9.60 6.74 26.19
N SER A 135 -9.36 8.06 26.32
CA SER A 135 -8.99 8.93 25.19
C SER A 135 -7.62 8.60 24.59
N GLU A 136 -7.38 9.04 23.35
CA GLU A 136 -6.08 8.89 22.69
C GLU A 136 -4.93 9.50 23.51
N ALA A 137 -5.15 10.68 24.10
CA ALA A 137 -4.17 11.32 24.99
C ALA A 137 -3.88 10.46 26.23
N ALA A 138 -4.91 9.85 26.82
CA ALA A 138 -4.76 8.94 27.94
C ALA A 138 -4.03 7.65 27.53
N GLN A 139 -4.33 7.09 26.36
CA GLN A 139 -3.67 5.90 25.81
C GLN A 139 -2.19 6.15 25.56
N ILE A 140 -1.84 7.27 24.92
CA ILE A 140 -0.44 7.66 24.68
C ILE A 140 0.29 7.89 26.01
N ARG A 141 -0.35 8.52 26.99
CA ARG A 141 0.25 8.76 28.32
C ARG A 141 0.48 7.46 29.10
N ASN A 142 -0.51 6.57 29.12
CA ASN A 142 -0.50 5.36 29.93
C ASN A 142 0.32 4.24 29.28
N ARG A 143 0.28 4.14 27.95
CA ARG A 143 0.91 3.08 27.18
C ARG A 143 1.44 3.65 25.85
N PRO A 144 2.47 4.51 25.90
CA PRO A 144 3.01 5.14 24.69
C PRO A 144 3.44 4.06 23.69
N PRO A 145 2.96 4.12 22.43
CA PRO A 145 3.41 3.21 21.39
C PRO A 145 4.92 3.27 21.24
N ARG A 146 5.55 2.11 21.11
CA ARG A 146 7.00 1.99 20.84
C ARG A 146 7.20 1.35 19.48
N GLN A 147 8.31 1.69 18.83
CA GLN A 147 8.68 1.03 17.59
C GLN A 147 8.84 -0.47 17.86
N SER A 148 8.14 -1.28 17.07
CA SER A 148 8.20 -2.73 17.15
C SER A 148 9.19 -3.29 16.12
N LEU A 149 9.84 -4.41 16.43
CA LEU A 149 10.66 -5.12 15.46
C LEU A 149 9.75 -5.75 14.39
N GLN A 150 9.86 -5.33 13.13
CA GLN A 150 8.96 -5.80 12.06
C GLN A 150 9.68 -6.63 11.01
N ARG A 151 9.04 -7.73 10.59
CA ARG A 151 9.46 -8.45 9.39
C ARG A 151 9.02 -7.70 8.13
N LEU A 152 9.67 -7.98 7.01
CA LEU A 152 9.20 -7.52 5.69
C LEU A 152 7.76 -8.00 5.45
N THR A 153 6.93 -7.08 4.95
CA THR A 153 5.64 -7.40 4.33
C THR A 153 5.84 -8.21 3.05
N GLY A 154 4.79 -8.87 2.55
CA GLY A 154 4.84 -9.60 1.28
C GLY A 154 5.27 -8.70 0.10
N THR A 155 4.77 -7.47 0.07
CA THR A 155 5.18 -6.45 -0.90
C THR A 155 6.64 -6.05 -0.72
N GLN A 156 7.09 -5.81 0.52
CA GLN A 156 8.48 -5.42 0.78
C GLN A 156 9.48 -6.51 0.42
N PHE A 157 9.14 -7.77 0.67
CA PHE A 157 9.95 -8.92 0.27
C PHE A 157 10.08 -8.97 -1.26
N ARG A 158 8.97 -8.90 -1.99
CA ARG A 158 8.94 -8.91 -3.46
C ARG A 158 9.73 -7.75 -4.08
N GLN A 159 9.56 -6.53 -3.56
CA GLN A 159 10.29 -5.36 -4.05
C GLN A 159 11.79 -5.46 -3.71
N SER A 160 12.14 -5.93 -2.50
CA SER A 160 13.53 -6.18 -2.10
C SER A 160 14.24 -7.16 -3.02
N LEU A 161 13.60 -8.30 -3.36
CA LEU A 161 14.17 -9.24 -4.32
C LEU A 161 14.30 -8.64 -5.72
N SER A 162 13.32 -7.86 -6.15
CA SER A 162 13.36 -7.21 -7.47
C SER A 162 14.50 -6.20 -7.58
N ASP A 163 14.76 -5.41 -6.52
CA ASP A 163 15.88 -4.47 -6.48
C ASP A 163 17.24 -5.14 -6.29
N LEU A 164 17.28 -6.24 -5.55
CA LEU A 164 18.47 -7.07 -5.44
C LEU A 164 18.84 -7.65 -6.80
N TYR A 165 17.87 -8.19 -7.52
CA TYR A 165 18.06 -8.68 -8.89
C TYR A 165 18.55 -7.56 -9.82
N ALA A 166 17.87 -6.41 -9.80
CA ALA A 166 18.20 -5.26 -10.65
C ALA A 166 19.62 -4.73 -10.40
N HIS A 167 20.08 -4.75 -9.14
CA HIS A 167 21.44 -4.37 -8.77
C HIS A 167 22.49 -5.20 -9.53
N PHE A 168 22.32 -6.53 -9.56
CA PHE A 168 23.24 -7.43 -10.27
C PHE A 168 23.02 -7.46 -11.78
N ALA A 169 21.80 -7.15 -12.25
CA ALA A 169 21.51 -7.00 -13.67
C ALA A 169 22.13 -5.71 -14.27
N GLY A 170 22.63 -4.80 -13.44
CA GLY A 170 23.29 -3.56 -13.88
C GLY A 170 22.33 -2.43 -14.21
N LEU A 171 21.14 -2.42 -13.60
CA LEU A 171 20.13 -1.38 -13.78
C LEU A 171 20.64 -0.03 -13.22
N GLN A 172 20.63 1.01 -14.05
CA GLN A 172 20.82 2.41 -13.62
C GLN A 172 19.47 3.12 -13.47
N GLU A 173 19.48 4.21 -12.71
CA GLU A 173 18.31 4.94 -12.17
C GLU A 173 17.01 4.88 -12.99
N THR A 174 15.91 4.55 -12.33
CA THR A 174 14.57 4.42 -12.93
C THR A 174 13.68 5.63 -12.65
N THR A 175 14.08 6.82 -13.10
CA THR A 175 13.25 8.02 -12.92
C THR A 175 11.94 7.93 -13.71
N TRP A 176 10.85 8.48 -13.17
CA TRP A 176 9.56 8.49 -13.83
C TRP A 176 9.51 9.47 -15.01
N GLU A 177 10.22 10.61 -14.92
CA GLU A 177 10.36 11.57 -16.03
C GLU A 177 10.90 10.88 -17.31
N ASN A 178 11.90 10.01 -17.16
CA ASN A 178 12.44 9.22 -18.28
C ASN A 178 11.41 8.26 -18.90
N ARG A 179 10.36 7.89 -18.15
CA ARG A 179 9.29 6.97 -18.57
C ARG A 179 8.10 7.68 -19.24
N GLN A 180 7.97 9.00 -19.15
CA GLN A 180 6.87 9.75 -19.78
C GLN A 180 7.17 10.24 -21.20
N SER A 181 8.45 10.40 -21.56
CA SER A 181 8.83 10.99 -22.85
C SER A 181 8.93 10.00 -24.01
N LYS A 182 8.86 8.69 -23.74
CA LYS A 182 9.00 7.64 -24.74
C LYS A 182 7.94 6.56 -24.56
N HIS A 183 7.14 6.33 -25.59
CA HIS A 183 6.03 5.37 -25.60
C HIS A 183 6.10 4.47 -26.83
N GLY A 184 5.63 3.23 -26.67
CA GLY A 184 5.67 2.21 -27.73
C GLY A 184 6.89 1.28 -27.64
N LEU A 185 7.13 0.53 -28.69
CA LEU A 185 8.27 -0.39 -28.83
C LEU A 185 9.14 0.00 -30.01
N SER A 186 10.46 -0.10 -29.85
CA SER A 186 11.38 0.06 -30.97
C SER A 186 11.22 -1.13 -31.90
N VAL A 187 11.08 -0.89 -33.20
CA VAL A 187 11.01 -1.96 -34.20
C VAL A 187 12.10 -1.78 -35.25
N SER A 188 12.77 -2.88 -35.57
CA SER A 188 13.65 -3.01 -36.73
C SER A 188 13.12 -4.08 -37.67
N ILE A 189 12.91 -3.73 -38.94
CA ILE A 189 12.42 -4.67 -39.96
C ILE A 189 13.47 -4.88 -41.03
N TYR A 190 13.67 -6.15 -41.37
CA TYR A 190 14.73 -6.63 -42.24
C TYR A 190 14.14 -7.41 -43.41
N GLU A 191 14.76 -7.24 -44.57
CA GLU A 191 14.51 -8.08 -45.74
C GLU A 191 15.16 -9.47 -45.56
N GLY A 192 14.39 -10.54 -45.79
CA GLY A 192 14.86 -11.91 -45.65
C GLY A 192 14.63 -12.54 -44.27
N LYS A 193 15.39 -13.60 -43.97
CA LYS A 193 15.10 -14.55 -42.86
C LYS A 193 15.73 -14.22 -41.51
N GLY A 194 16.30 -13.02 -41.32
CA GLY A 194 16.91 -12.66 -40.05
C GLY A 194 17.48 -11.25 -39.99
N TRP A 195 18.02 -10.90 -38.82
CA TRP A 195 18.47 -9.58 -38.40
C TRP A 195 19.86 -9.13 -38.89
N LYS A 196 20.21 -9.40 -40.16
CA LYS A 196 21.49 -8.88 -40.70
C LYS A 196 21.40 -7.36 -40.88
N LYS A 197 22.34 -6.61 -40.30
CA LYS A 197 22.36 -5.13 -40.33
C LYS A 197 22.25 -4.54 -41.74
N GLU A 198 22.88 -5.17 -42.73
CA GLU A 198 22.84 -4.78 -44.15
C GLU A 198 21.45 -4.89 -44.81
N ASN A 199 20.56 -5.73 -44.25
CA ASN A 199 19.22 -5.96 -44.75
C ASN A 199 18.14 -5.14 -44.02
N ARG A 200 18.52 -4.32 -43.04
CA ARG A 200 17.58 -3.50 -42.27
C ARG A 200 17.00 -2.39 -43.16
N LYS A 201 15.67 -2.35 -43.29
CA LYS A 201 14.95 -1.40 -44.16
C LYS A 201 14.19 -0.34 -43.37
N ILE A 202 13.62 -0.72 -42.23
CA ILE A 202 12.79 0.15 -41.41
C ILE A 202 13.32 0.13 -39.99
N GLU A 203 13.39 1.31 -39.38
CA GLU A 203 13.66 1.54 -37.97
C GLU A 203 12.70 2.64 -37.50
N ARG A 204 11.80 2.30 -36.58
CA ARG A 204 10.79 3.23 -36.05
C ARG A 204 10.36 2.81 -34.65
N VAL A 205 9.47 3.59 -34.06
CA VAL A 205 8.78 3.22 -32.81
C VAL A 205 7.31 2.97 -33.14
N ASP A 206 6.84 1.77 -32.87
CA ASP A 206 5.44 1.41 -32.99
C ASP A 206 4.74 1.72 -31.65
N SER A 207 3.69 2.54 -31.68
CA SER A 207 2.95 2.93 -30.47
C SER A 207 2.29 1.73 -29.79
N VAL A 208 1.78 0.80 -30.59
CA VAL A 208 1.20 -0.48 -30.18
C VAL A 208 1.65 -1.57 -31.14
N VAL A 209 1.58 -2.83 -30.70
CA VAL A 209 1.78 -3.99 -31.58
C VAL A 209 0.40 -4.54 -31.91
N ASP A 210 -0.16 -4.08 -33.02
CA ASP A 210 -1.43 -4.56 -33.58
C ASP A 210 -1.42 -4.36 -35.10
N PHE A 211 -0.87 -5.34 -35.82
CA PHE A 211 -0.59 -5.24 -37.25
C PHE A 211 -1.19 -6.42 -38.02
N ASP A 212 -1.92 -6.11 -39.10
CA ASP A 212 -2.18 -7.03 -40.21
C ASP A 212 -1.49 -6.50 -41.46
N PHE A 213 -0.37 -7.10 -41.84
CA PHE A 213 0.47 -6.62 -42.94
C PHE A 213 -0.08 -6.97 -44.34
N GLY A 214 -1.13 -7.80 -44.41
CA GLY A 214 -1.73 -8.20 -45.66
C GLY A 214 -0.71 -8.77 -46.67
N LYS A 215 -0.90 -8.41 -47.96
CA LYS A 215 0.03 -8.73 -49.06
C LYS A 215 0.85 -7.51 -49.52
N GLU A 216 0.81 -6.42 -48.77
CA GLU A 216 1.58 -5.20 -49.05
C GLU A 216 2.93 -5.23 -48.33
N GLY A 217 3.00 -5.93 -47.19
CA GLY A 217 4.20 -6.00 -46.37
C GLY A 217 4.26 -4.83 -45.38
N PRO A 218 5.28 -4.80 -44.51
CA PRO A 218 5.32 -3.86 -43.39
C PRO A 218 5.80 -2.44 -43.76
N GLY A 219 6.18 -2.21 -45.03
CA GLY A 219 6.54 -0.91 -45.58
C GLY A 219 7.45 -1.00 -46.80
N ASP A 220 7.85 0.16 -47.32
CA ASP A 220 8.65 0.28 -48.54
C ASP A 220 9.94 -0.55 -48.49
N GLY A 221 10.17 -1.34 -49.53
CA GLY A 221 11.38 -2.16 -49.67
C GLY A 221 11.42 -3.43 -48.81
N VAL A 222 10.31 -3.80 -48.16
CA VAL A 222 10.18 -5.07 -47.43
C VAL A 222 9.11 -5.95 -48.09
N PRO A 223 9.47 -7.12 -48.66
CA PRO A 223 8.49 -7.99 -49.31
C PRO A 223 7.53 -8.62 -48.28
N TRP A 224 6.25 -8.73 -48.63
CA TRP A 224 5.21 -9.28 -47.74
C TRP A 224 5.37 -10.77 -47.42
N ASP A 225 6.07 -11.53 -48.27
CA ASP A 225 6.20 -12.98 -48.18
C ASP A 225 7.52 -13.47 -47.56
N GLU A 226 8.48 -12.56 -47.29
CA GLU A 226 9.74 -12.93 -46.64
C GLU A 226 10.43 -11.75 -45.92
N PHE A 227 10.20 -11.64 -44.61
CA PHE A 227 10.82 -10.59 -43.79
C PHE A 227 10.97 -11.02 -42.33
N HIS A 228 11.77 -10.27 -41.59
CA HIS A 228 11.94 -10.42 -40.15
C HIS A 228 11.67 -9.07 -39.47
N ALA A 229 10.80 -9.07 -38.47
CA ALA A 229 10.51 -7.89 -37.65
C ALA A 229 10.88 -8.19 -36.20
N HIS A 230 11.74 -7.33 -35.63
CA HIS A 230 12.22 -7.43 -34.27
C HIS A 230 11.71 -6.21 -33.49
N TRP A 231 10.85 -6.45 -32.50
CA TRP A 231 10.46 -5.46 -31.52
C TRP A 231 11.29 -5.61 -30.25
N ASP A 232 11.81 -4.50 -29.74
CA ASP A 232 12.59 -4.40 -28.50
C ASP A 232 12.03 -3.25 -27.64
N GLY A 233 11.87 -3.54 -26.35
CA GLY A 233 11.40 -2.57 -25.38
C GLY A 233 11.18 -3.15 -24.00
N GLY A 234 10.24 -2.54 -23.28
CA GLY A 234 9.81 -3.03 -21.99
C GLY A 234 8.34 -2.74 -21.71
N LEU A 235 7.74 -3.59 -20.88
CA LEU A 235 6.38 -3.46 -20.37
C LEU A 235 6.42 -2.79 -18.99
N ARG A 236 5.83 -1.60 -18.89
CA ARG A 236 5.63 -0.89 -17.62
C ARG A 236 4.45 -1.48 -16.87
N VAL A 237 4.70 -1.87 -15.62
CA VAL A 237 3.69 -2.45 -14.73
C VAL A 237 3.40 -1.46 -13.61
N GLU A 238 2.16 -0.98 -13.55
CA GLU A 238 1.73 0.04 -12.57
C GLU A 238 0.95 -0.55 -11.39
N GLN A 239 0.56 -1.81 -11.49
CA GLN A 239 -0.14 -2.51 -10.41
C GLN A 239 0.49 -3.88 -10.21
N THR A 240 0.79 -4.22 -8.97
CA THR A 240 1.18 -5.59 -8.61
C THR A 240 -0.02 -6.51 -8.73
N GLY A 241 0.13 -7.64 -9.41
CA GLY A 241 -0.93 -8.64 -9.51
C GLY A 241 -0.76 -9.58 -10.68
N ARG A 242 -1.81 -10.36 -10.93
CA ARG A 242 -1.85 -11.35 -12.02
C ARG A 242 -2.17 -10.64 -13.34
N TYR A 243 -1.27 -10.78 -14.30
CA TYR A 243 -1.45 -10.34 -15.68
C TYR A 243 -1.60 -11.55 -16.59
N GLU A 244 -2.38 -11.41 -17.65
CA GLU A 244 -2.31 -12.32 -18.79
C GLU A 244 -1.70 -11.57 -19.99
N ILE A 245 -0.64 -12.11 -20.57
CA ILE A 245 -0.06 -11.63 -21.83
C ILE A 245 -0.62 -12.50 -22.95
N VAL A 246 -1.21 -11.86 -23.96
CA VAL A 246 -1.88 -12.52 -25.07
C VAL A 246 -1.25 -12.05 -26.38
N VAL A 247 -0.64 -12.97 -27.11
CA VAL A 247 -0.13 -12.70 -28.45
C VAL A 247 -0.98 -13.44 -29.46
N ARG A 248 -1.54 -12.73 -30.44
CA ARG A 248 -2.21 -13.36 -31.58
C ARG A 248 -1.39 -13.17 -32.84
N SER A 249 -1.06 -14.26 -33.53
CA SER A 249 -0.27 -14.21 -34.75
C SER A 249 -0.62 -15.35 -35.69
N LYS A 250 -0.67 -15.04 -36.99
CA LYS A 250 -0.78 -16.04 -38.07
C LYS A 250 0.58 -16.47 -38.60
N THR A 251 1.67 -15.97 -38.02
CA THR A 251 3.05 -16.09 -38.48
C THR A 251 3.96 -16.54 -37.34
N SER A 252 5.03 -17.27 -37.65
CA SER A 252 5.96 -17.72 -36.61
C SER A 252 6.59 -16.54 -35.88
N PHE A 253 6.64 -16.63 -34.56
CA PHE A 253 7.30 -15.64 -33.72
C PHE A 253 7.88 -16.27 -32.46
N THR A 254 8.81 -15.56 -31.82
CA THR A 254 9.25 -15.86 -30.45
C THR A 254 9.09 -14.61 -29.62
N MET A 255 8.84 -14.79 -28.32
CA MET A 255 8.75 -13.69 -27.37
C MET A 255 9.53 -14.02 -26.11
N ASP A 256 10.49 -13.15 -25.78
CA ASP A 256 11.24 -13.17 -24.53
C ASP A 256 10.67 -12.12 -23.59
N PHE A 257 10.71 -12.39 -22.28
CA PHE A 257 10.10 -11.50 -21.29
C PHE A 257 10.82 -11.55 -19.93
N GLY A 258 11.14 -10.37 -19.39
CA GLY A 258 11.78 -10.18 -18.10
C GLY A 258 13.31 -10.34 -18.12
N HIS A 259 13.85 -11.18 -19.00
CA HIS A 259 15.29 -11.37 -19.23
C HIS A 259 15.52 -11.94 -20.65
N ASP A 260 16.65 -11.61 -21.29
CA ASP A 260 16.98 -12.02 -22.68
C ASP A 260 17.05 -13.54 -22.87
N SER A 261 17.45 -14.27 -21.84
CA SER A 261 17.47 -15.74 -21.84
C SER A 261 16.13 -16.41 -21.48
N LYS A 262 15.07 -15.64 -21.21
CA LYS A 262 13.79 -16.16 -20.72
C LYS A 262 12.69 -16.07 -21.79
N GLN A 263 12.62 -17.11 -22.61
CA GLN A 263 11.58 -17.27 -23.62
C GLN A 263 10.21 -17.56 -22.99
N LEU A 264 9.28 -16.62 -23.14
CA LEU A 264 7.91 -16.71 -22.63
C LEU A 264 7.00 -17.47 -23.60
N ILE A 265 7.16 -17.21 -24.90
CA ILE A 265 6.41 -17.87 -25.97
C ILE A 265 7.37 -18.33 -27.06
N ASP A 266 7.44 -19.64 -27.26
CA ASP A 266 8.10 -20.26 -28.41
C ASP A 266 7.06 -20.68 -29.46
N ASN A 267 6.98 -19.90 -30.54
CA ASN A 267 6.23 -20.23 -31.74
C ASN A 267 7.12 -20.14 -32.99
N HIS A 268 8.30 -20.77 -32.93
CA HIS A 268 9.23 -20.79 -34.06
C HIS A 268 8.67 -21.49 -35.32
N VAL A 269 7.64 -22.35 -35.16
CA VAL A 269 6.96 -23.06 -36.25
C VAL A 269 5.47 -22.81 -36.20
N GLN A 270 4.97 -21.99 -37.14
CA GLN A 270 3.55 -21.70 -37.24
C GLN A 270 2.76 -22.92 -37.72
N SER A 271 1.86 -23.41 -36.86
CA SER A 271 0.93 -24.50 -37.17
C SER A 271 -0.46 -23.95 -37.52
N GLU A 272 -1.20 -24.67 -38.35
CA GLU A 272 -2.57 -24.31 -38.70
C GLU A 272 -3.48 -24.32 -37.46
N GLY A 273 -4.35 -23.32 -37.33
CA GLY A 273 -5.26 -23.15 -36.19
C GLY A 273 -4.63 -22.63 -34.89
N ARG A 274 -3.29 -22.59 -34.78
CA ARG A 274 -2.59 -22.12 -33.57
C ARG A 274 -2.23 -20.64 -33.69
N ASN A 275 -3.23 -19.77 -33.48
CA ASN A 275 -3.07 -18.32 -33.68
C ASN A 275 -3.12 -17.48 -32.39
N GLU A 276 -3.43 -18.05 -31.23
CA GLU A 276 -3.47 -17.35 -29.93
C GLU A 276 -2.52 -18.03 -28.93
N PHE A 277 -1.75 -17.20 -28.23
CA PHE A 277 -0.78 -17.62 -27.22
C PHE A 277 -1.00 -16.78 -25.96
N ARG A 278 -1.53 -17.42 -24.91
CA ARG A 278 -1.82 -16.78 -23.62
C ARG A 278 -0.88 -17.27 -22.55
N ARG A 279 -0.37 -16.35 -21.72
CA ARG A 279 0.50 -16.64 -20.58
C ARG A 279 0.09 -15.82 -19.37
N THR A 280 -0.07 -16.47 -18.23
CA THR A 280 -0.39 -15.80 -16.97
C THR A 280 0.89 -15.58 -16.16
N LEU A 281 1.11 -14.36 -15.70
CA LEU A 281 2.31 -13.95 -14.96
C LEU A 281 1.91 -13.16 -13.71
N LEU A 282 2.63 -13.34 -12.62
CA LEU A 282 2.54 -12.45 -11.46
C LEU A 282 3.62 -11.36 -11.62
N LEU A 283 3.20 -10.12 -11.80
CA LEU A 283 4.11 -8.98 -12.05
C LEU A 283 4.09 -8.02 -10.86
N THR A 284 5.23 -7.37 -10.62
CA THR A 284 5.41 -6.39 -9.55
C THR A 284 5.25 -4.98 -10.09
N GLY A 285 4.37 -4.19 -9.48
CA GLY A 285 4.18 -2.79 -9.83
C GLY A 285 5.42 -1.92 -9.55
N GLY A 286 5.59 -0.87 -10.35
CA GLY A 286 6.74 0.04 -10.33
C GLY A 286 7.91 -0.44 -11.21
N ARG A 287 7.78 -1.59 -11.86
CA ARG A 287 8.83 -2.22 -12.67
C ARG A 287 8.59 -2.04 -14.17
N VAL A 288 9.68 -2.13 -14.93
CA VAL A 288 9.65 -2.31 -16.38
C VAL A 288 10.25 -3.68 -16.65
N TYR A 289 9.51 -4.55 -17.33
CA TYR A 289 9.97 -5.86 -17.72
C TYR A 289 10.41 -5.80 -19.17
N PRO A 290 11.68 -6.08 -19.52
CA PRO A 290 12.09 -6.09 -20.91
C PRO A 290 11.29 -7.14 -21.68
N LEU A 291 10.99 -6.84 -22.93
CA LEU A 291 10.31 -7.74 -23.83
C LEU A 291 10.92 -7.63 -25.22
N GLU A 292 11.10 -8.77 -25.86
CA GLU A 292 11.57 -8.86 -27.24
C GLU A 292 10.60 -9.75 -28.02
N ILE A 293 10.26 -9.36 -29.25
CA ILE A 293 9.40 -10.14 -30.14
C ILE A 293 10.08 -10.26 -31.50
N ASP A 294 10.35 -11.49 -31.93
CA ASP A 294 10.91 -11.79 -33.24
C ASP A 294 9.88 -12.46 -34.13
N LEU A 295 9.23 -11.69 -35.01
CA LEU A 295 8.32 -12.21 -36.03
C LEU A 295 9.10 -12.60 -37.28
N ASN A 296 8.86 -13.82 -37.76
CA ASN A 296 9.58 -14.39 -38.89
C ASN A 296 8.58 -14.79 -39.98
N GLN A 297 8.43 -13.96 -41.01
CA GLN A 297 7.66 -14.31 -42.20
C GLN A 297 8.56 -15.02 -43.21
N ARG A 298 8.14 -16.22 -43.64
CA ARG A 298 8.96 -17.08 -44.50
C ARG A 298 8.16 -17.53 -45.71
N LYS A 299 8.78 -17.43 -46.89
CA LYS A 299 8.21 -17.93 -48.13
C LYS A 299 8.00 -19.45 -48.07
N ARG A 300 6.76 -19.89 -48.30
CA ARG A 300 6.40 -21.31 -48.31
C ARG A 300 6.49 -21.88 -49.73
N LYS A 301 6.61 -23.21 -49.85
CA LYS A 301 6.53 -23.89 -51.16
C LYS A 301 5.12 -23.86 -51.78
N GLY A 302 4.09 -23.47 -51.00
CA GLY A 302 2.70 -23.27 -51.44
C GLY A 302 2.22 -21.84 -51.15
N GLU A 303 0.93 -21.66 -50.84
CA GLU A 303 0.41 -20.33 -50.46
C GLU A 303 1.03 -19.86 -49.13
N THR A 304 1.65 -18.68 -49.16
CA THR A 304 2.15 -18.01 -47.96
C THR A 304 0.99 -17.16 -47.38
N PRO A 305 0.53 -17.44 -46.15
CA PRO A 305 -0.51 -16.61 -45.53
C PRO A 305 0.07 -15.20 -45.20
N PRO A 306 -0.77 -14.15 -45.27
CA PRO A 306 -0.41 -12.82 -44.80
C PRO A 306 0.09 -12.83 -43.34
N ALA A 307 1.07 -11.99 -43.06
CA ALA A 307 1.61 -11.85 -41.71
C ALA A 307 0.74 -10.92 -40.87
N SER A 308 0.46 -11.34 -39.63
CA SER A 308 -0.24 -10.50 -38.65
C SER A 308 0.27 -10.80 -37.25
N ILE A 309 0.30 -9.79 -36.38
CA ILE A 309 0.63 -9.93 -34.97
C ILE A 309 -0.12 -8.89 -34.13
N SER A 310 -0.66 -9.28 -32.99
CA SER A 310 -1.20 -8.38 -31.98
C SER A 310 -0.72 -8.76 -30.58
N LEU A 311 -0.48 -7.75 -29.73
CA LEU A 311 -0.05 -7.90 -28.34
C LEU A 311 -1.09 -7.24 -27.43
N SER A 312 -1.75 -8.08 -26.63
CA SER A 312 -2.76 -7.67 -25.65
C SER A 312 -2.36 -8.12 -24.27
N TRP A 313 -2.98 -7.52 -23.26
CA TRP A 313 -2.87 -7.95 -21.88
C TRP A 313 -4.22 -7.96 -21.17
N VAL A 314 -4.29 -8.66 -20.04
CA VAL A 314 -5.36 -8.56 -19.03
C VAL A 314 -4.71 -8.16 -17.71
N PRO A 315 -4.73 -6.88 -17.32
CA PRO A 315 -4.26 -6.43 -16.00
C PRO A 315 -5.15 -6.93 -14.84
N PRO A 316 -4.68 -6.82 -13.57
CA PRO A 316 -5.45 -7.23 -12.40
C PRO A 316 -6.83 -6.57 -12.31
N GLY A 317 -7.87 -7.39 -12.46
CA GLY A 317 -9.28 -7.00 -12.52
C GLY A 317 -9.62 -5.93 -13.58
N ALA A 318 -8.87 -5.93 -14.67
CA ALA A 318 -9.24 -5.26 -15.92
C ALA A 318 -9.63 -6.32 -16.98
N ILE A 319 -10.08 -5.85 -18.13
CA ILE A 319 -10.42 -6.69 -19.29
C ILE A 319 -9.23 -6.80 -20.26
N GLU A 320 -9.35 -7.70 -21.24
CA GLU A 320 -8.38 -7.81 -22.31
C GLU A 320 -8.36 -6.55 -23.18
N THR A 321 -7.19 -5.94 -23.32
CA THR A 321 -6.96 -4.76 -24.15
C THR A 321 -5.64 -4.88 -24.90
N ILE A 322 -5.52 -4.23 -26.06
CA ILE A 322 -4.20 -3.99 -26.68
C ILE A 322 -3.34 -3.22 -25.70
N ILE A 323 -2.09 -3.63 -25.51
CA ILE A 323 -1.21 -2.96 -24.56
C ILE A 323 -1.01 -1.51 -25.05
N PRO A 324 -1.43 -0.50 -24.26
CA PRO A 324 -1.39 0.89 -24.71
C PRO A 324 0.05 1.38 -24.79
N ALA A 325 0.29 2.36 -25.66
CA ALA A 325 1.62 2.96 -25.84
C ALA A 325 2.22 3.48 -24.53
N SER A 326 1.38 3.99 -23.62
CA SER A 326 1.79 4.46 -22.30
C SER A 326 2.39 3.35 -21.42
N ALA A 327 1.99 2.10 -21.62
CA ALA A 327 2.53 0.93 -20.90
C ALA A 327 3.77 0.34 -21.59
N LEU A 328 4.16 0.82 -22.77
CA LEU A 328 5.30 0.33 -23.54
C LEU A 328 6.45 1.34 -23.51
N VAL A 329 7.65 0.85 -23.27
CA VAL A 329 8.89 1.65 -23.26
C VAL A 329 9.75 1.19 -24.44
N PRO A 330 10.16 2.07 -25.36
CA PRO A 330 10.88 1.66 -26.55
C PRO A 330 12.37 1.48 -26.28
N GLY A 331 12.94 0.42 -26.85
CA GLY A 331 14.37 0.12 -26.78
C GLY A 331 14.79 -0.58 -25.49
N TRP A 332 16.08 -0.93 -25.42
CA TRP A 332 16.64 -1.72 -24.34
C TRP A 332 16.16 -1.32 -22.94
N SER A 333 15.63 -2.29 -22.22
CA SER A 333 15.29 -2.21 -20.81
C SER A 333 16.11 -3.23 -20.00
N PRO A 334 16.58 -2.89 -18.80
CA PRO A 334 17.34 -3.81 -17.96
C PRO A 334 16.45 -4.98 -17.48
N PRO A 335 17.02 -6.18 -17.28
CA PRO A 335 16.29 -7.31 -16.76
C PRO A 335 15.58 -7.07 -15.42
N ALA A 336 14.42 -7.70 -15.27
CA ALA A 336 13.58 -7.58 -14.07
C ALA A 336 13.12 -8.95 -13.56
N LEU A 337 13.21 -9.15 -12.24
CA LEU A 337 12.77 -10.38 -11.61
C LEU A 337 11.27 -10.56 -11.74
N GLN A 338 10.87 -11.70 -12.29
CA GLN A 338 9.48 -12.15 -12.33
C GLN A 338 9.28 -13.22 -11.25
N LEU A 339 8.88 -12.78 -10.06
CA LEU A 339 8.61 -13.67 -8.91
C LEU A 339 7.18 -14.22 -8.98
N SER A 340 7.05 -15.53 -9.14
CA SER A 340 5.78 -16.25 -9.22
C SER A 340 5.22 -16.66 -7.85
N THR A 341 6.05 -16.74 -6.81
CA THR A 341 5.60 -17.04 -5.45
C THR A 341 4.49 -16.09 -5.00
N THR A 342 3.41 -16.64 -4.44
CA THR A 342 2.31 -15.86 -3.87
C THR A 342 2.58 -15.60 -2.39
N MET A 343 2.53 -14.33 -1.98
CA MET A 343 2.70 -13.96 -0.57
C MET A 343 1.34 -13.99 0.13
N PRO A 344 1.24 -14.48 1.38
CA PRO A 344 0.01 -14.34 2.15
C PRO A 344 -0.29 -12.86 2.42
N PRO A 345 -1.58 -12.49 2.62
CA PRO A 345 -1.95 -11.13 3.01
C PRO A 345 -1.24 -10.71 4.30
N ASP A 346 -0.75 -9.47 4.35
CA ASP A 346 -0.23 -8.90 5.60
C ASP A 346 -1.39 -8.39 6.46
N ASP A 347 -1.33 -8.66 7.78
CA ASP A 347 -2.34 -8.18 8.72
C ASP A 347 -2.25 -6.65 8.86
N SER A 348 -3.28 -5.97 8.39
CA SER A 348 -3.45 -4.50 8.44
C SER A 348 -4.70 -4.09 9.22
N SER A 349 -5.34 -5.02 9.93
CA SER A 349 -6.70 -4.88 10.49
C SER A 349 -6.85 -3.73 11.49
N TYR A 350 -5.79 -3.38 12.23
CA TYR A 350 -5.77 -2.30 13.23
C TYR A 350 -4.55 -1.39 13.06
N GLY A 351 -4.26 -1.02 11.80
CA GLY A 351 -2.95 -0.49 11.46
C GLY A 351 -1.92 -1.63 11.40
N PHE A 352 -0.75 -1.35 10.85
CA PHE A 352 0.31 -2.36 10.63
C PHE A 352 0.98 -2.85 11.93
N GLU A 353 0.24 -2.89 13.05
CA GLU A 353 0.73 -3.25 14.39
C GLU A 353 1.07 -4.74 14.53
N ARG A 354 0.48 -5.62 13.70
CA ARG A 354 0.73 -7.08 13.74
C ARG A 354 1.77 -7.53 12.72
N GLY A 355 2.94 -6.89 12.76
CA GLY A 355 4.09 -7.20 11.88
C GLY A 355 5.10 -8.21 12.45
N ILE A 356 4.77 -8.98 13.49
CA ILE A 356 5.74 -9.83 14.22
C ILE A 356 5.44 -11.33 14.20
N SER A 357 4.22 -11.75 13.86
CA SER A 357 3.90 -13.17 13.78
C SER A 357 4.44 -13.76 12.47
N VAL A 358 5.32 -14.74 12.60
CA VAL A 358 5.72 -15.64 11.52
C VAL A 358 4.78 -16.84 11.58
N ASP A 359 3.83 -16.89 10.66
CA ASP A 359 3.03 -18.10 10.45
C ASP A 359 3.69 -19.02 9.40
N VAL A 360 3.19 -20.25 9.33
CA VAL A 360 3.71 -21.28 8.43
C VAL A 360 3.54 -20.89 6.96
N ALA A 361 2.47 -20.20 6.60
CA ALA A 361 2.22 -19.79 5.21
C ALA A 361 3.23 -18.71 4.79
N TRP A 362 3.54 -17.76 5.67
CA TRP A 362 4.53 -16.73 5.42
C TRP A 362 5.94 -17.31 5.31
N ASP A 363 6.36 -18.18 6.23
CA ASP A 363 7.70 -18.81 6.15
C ASP A 363 7.85 -19.67 4.89
N SER A 364 6.79 -20.39 4.51
CA SER A 364 6.76 -21.18 3.27
C SER A 364 6.91 -20.28 2.04
N ALA A 365 6.15 -19.20 1.95
CA ALA A 365 6.22 -18.25 0.83
C ALA A 365 7.60 -17.57 0.73
N VAL A 366 8.19 -17.14 1.85
CA VAL A 366 9.55 -16.57 1.84
C VAL A 366 10.59 -17.60 1.37
N THR A 367 10.44 -18.85 1.79
CA THR A 367 11.32 -19.95 1.36
C THR A 367 11.21 -20.21 -0.14
N GLU A 368 10.00 -20.34 -0.65
CA GLU A 368 9.73 -20.52 -2.08
C GLU A 368 10.29 -19.37 -2.91
N GLY A 369 10.07 -18.13 -2.48
CA GLY A 369 10.59 -16.95 -3.17
C GLY A 369 12.11 -16.87 -3.15
N ALA A 370 12.76 -17.32 -2.07
CA ALA A 370 14.21 -17.44 -2.02
C ALA A 370 14.76 -18.53 -2.97
N ILE A 371 14.06 -19.66 -3.10
CA ILE A 371 14.41 -20.72 -4.05
C ILE A 371 14.27 -20.22 -5.49
N GLU A 372 13.16 -19.55 -5.81
CA GLU A 372 12.94 -18.95 -7.13
C GLU A 372 14.03 -17.92 -7.46
N PHE A 373 14.40 -17.08 -6.50
CA PHE A 373 15.51 -16.15 -6.64
C PHE A 373 16.85 -16.85 -6.87
N ALA A 374 17.13 -17.97 -6.18
CA ALA A 374 18.36 -18.73 -6.37
C ALA A 374 18.49 -19.30 -7.78
N VAL A 375 17.37 -19.77 -8.36
CA VAL A 375 17.32 -20.23 -9.75
C VAL A 375 17.61 -19.07 -10.70
N ALA A 376 16.95 -17.92 -10.51
CA ALA A 376 17.20 -16.73 -11.31
C ALA A 376 18.66 -16.24 -11.20
N MET A 377 19.22 -16.23 -9.99
CA MET A 377 20.61 -15.86 -9.77
C MET A 377 21.57 -16.76 -10.55
N ARG A 378 21.38 -18.08 -10.50
CA ARG A 378 22.24 -19.03 -11.21
C ARG A 378 22.10 -18.87 -12.73
N ASP A 379 20.87 -18.94 -13.24
CA ASP A 379 20.63 -19.07 -14.67
C ASP A 379 20.86 -17.77 -15.43
N GLN A 380 20.68 -16.64 -14.76
CA GLN A 380 20.70 -15.32 -15.37
C GLN A 380 21.92 -14.55 -14.84
N LEU A 381 21.90 -14.13 -13.57
CA LEU A 381 22.87 -13.18 -13.02
C LEU A 381 24.32 -13.70 -12.98
N TRP A 382 24.53 -14.94 -12.55
CA TRP A 382 25.87 -15.54 -12.46
C TRP A 382 26.46 -15.78 -13.86
N ASN A 383 25.67 -16.32 -14.78
CA ASN A 383 26.07 -16.52 -16.17
C ASN A 383 26.44 -15.20 -16.86
N GLU A 384 25.63 -14.15 -16.64
CA GLU A 384 25.92 -12.79 -17.08
C GLU A 384 27.23 -12.26 -16.48
N TYR A 385 27.43 -12.42 -15.18
CA TYR A 385 28.62 -11.96 -14.47
C TYR A 385 29.88 -12.62 -15.03
N VAL A 386 29.87 -13.95 -15.21
CA VAL A 386 30.98 -14.70 -15.82
C VAL A 386 31.25 -14.19 -17.23
N ARG A 387 30.20 -13.97 -18.05
CA ARG A 387 30.32 -13.45 -19.42
C ARG A 387 30.98 -12.07 -19.43
N LYS A 388 30.57 -11.17 -18.53
CA LYS A 388 31.12 -9.81 -18.37
C LYS A 388 32.58 -9.85 -17.88
N HIS A 389 32.93 -10.83 -17.04
CA HIS A 389 34.28 -11.03 -16.46
C HIS A 389 35.10 -12.13 -17.16
N ARG A 390 34.85 -12.40 -18.44
CA ARG A 390 35.60 -13.43 -19.20
C ARG A 390 37.09 -13.12 -19.38
N LYS A 391 37.47 -11.84 -19.21
CA LYS A 391 38.87 -11.35 -19.31
C LYS A 391 39.59 -11.28 -17.96
N ASP A 392 38.88 -11.49 -16.86
CA ASP A 392 39.46 -11.52 -15.52
C ASP A 392 40.23 -12.85 -15.34
N GLU A 393 41.49 -12.77 -14.92
CA GLU A 393 42.41 -13.92 -14.81
C GLU A 393 42.16 -14.79 -13.57
N ARG A 394 41.37 -14.30 -12.61
CA ARG A 394 41.01 -15.07 -11.41
C ARG A 394 40.26 -16.35 -11.76
N SER A 395 40.38 -17.36 -10.89
CA SER A 395 39.66 -18.62 -11.03
C SER A 395 38.14 -18.40 -10.98
N ARG A 396 37.39 -19.36 -11.54
CA ARG A 396 35.93 -19.32 -11.52
C ARG A 396 35.37 -19.35 -10.09
N GLU A 397 36.02 -20.10 -9.20
CA GLU A 397 35.68 -20.17 -7.78
C GLU A 397 35.91 -18.83 -7.06
N GLU A 398 37.04 -18.15 -7.29
CA GLU A 398 37.31 -16.81 -6.74
C GLU A 398 36.26 -15.79 -7.22
N LYS A 399 35.89 -15.85 -8.50
CA LYS A 399 34.83 -15.00 -9.07
C LYS A 399 33.47 -15.29 -8.42
N LEU A 400 33.16 -16.56 -8.16
CA LEU A 400 31.92 -16.97 -7.53
C LEU A 400 31.86 -16.48 -6.08
N LYS A 401 32.96 -16.65 -5.35
CA LYS A 401 33.10 -16.17 -3.97
C LYS A 401 32.87 -14.66 -3.87
N ASP A 402 33.45 -13.88 -4.78
CA ASP A 402 33.27 -12.43 -4.80
C ASP A 402 31.84 -12.03 -5.15
N PHE A 403 31.26 -12.63 -6.19
CA PHE A 403 29.88 -12.40 -6.60
C PHE A 403 28.89 -12.70 -5.46
N LEU A 404 29.07 -13.84 -4.78
CA LEU A 404 28.23 -14.23 -3.65
C LEU A 404 28.47 -13.33 -2.42
N SER A 405 29.71 -12.88 -2.18
CA SER A 405 30.00 -11.99 -1.06
C SER A 405 29.36 -10.62 -1.25
N ASP A 406 29.36 -10.09 -2.48
CA ASP A 406 28.66 -8.86 -2.83
C ASP A 406 27.14 -9.03 -2.66
N PHE A 407 26.58 -10.16 -3.12
CA PHE A 407 25.16 -10.48 -2.92
C PHE A 407 24.74 -10.46 -1.44
N VAL A 408 25.49 -11.13 -0.57
CA VAL A 408 25.20 -11.13 0.88
C VAL A 408 25.28 -9.71 1.44
N THR A 409 26.29 -8.93 1.02
CA THR A 409 26.51 -7.55 1.47
C THR A 409 25.33 -6.63 1.12
N VAL A 410 24.87 -6.67 -0.13
CA VAL A 410 23.75 -5.86 -0.61
C VAL A 410 22.43 -6.32 0.03
N ALA A 411 22.19 -7.63 0.10
CA ALA A 411 20.99 -8.20 0.70
C ALA A 411 20.86 -7.82 2.19
N HIS A 412 21.96 -7.88 2.94
CA HIS A 412 22.00 -7.51 4.37
C HIS A 412 22.25 -6.01 4.61
N ARG A 413 22.11 -5.18 3.57
CA ARG A 413 22.04 -3.71 3.63
C ARG A 413 23.19 -3.09 4.43
N GLY A 414 24.42 -3.48 4.10
CA GLY A 414 25.61 -3.00 4.81
C GLY A 414 26.86 -3.07 3.96
N ASN A 415 28.02 -2.85 4.60
CA ASN A 415 29.33 -3.08 4.00
C ASN A 415 29.87 -4.46 4.44
N ALA A 416 30.94 -4.93 3.78
CA ALA A 416 31.52 -6.24 4.05
C ALA A 416 31.98 -6.40 5.52
N GLU A 417 32.50 -5.33 6.14
CA GLU A 417 32.95 -5.35 7.55
C GLU A 417 31.81 -5.58 8.52
N ALA A 418 30.64 -4.97 8.30
CA ALA A 418 29.49 -5.08 9.20
C ALA A 418 28.62 -6.31 8.89
N VAL A 419 28.65 -6.82 7.65
CA VAL A 419 27.86 -7.98 7.22
C VAL A 419 28.59 -9.29 7.49
N HIS A 420 29.92 -9.33 7.35
CA HIS A 420 30.73 -10.56 7.39
C HIS A 420 30.22 -11.64 6.41
N PRO A 421 30.16 -11.35 5.09
CA PRO A 421 29.59 -12.26 4.10
C PRO A 421 30.30 -13.61 4.05
N GLU A 422 31.59 -13.66 4.42
CA GLU A 422 32.39 -14.88 4.50
C GLU A 422 31.78 -15.95 5.42
N ARG A 423 31.01 -15.55 6.45
CA ARG A 423 30.33 -16.48 7.37
C ARG A 423 29.23 -17.30 6.70
N ILE A 424 28.73 -16.87 5.55
CA ILE A 424 27.74 -17.59 4.75
C ILE A 424 28.39 -18.22 3.53
N VAL A 425 29.25 -17.47 2.83
CA VAL A 425 29.81 -17.89 1.55
C VAL A 425 30.85 -19.00 1.71
N VAL A 426 31.78 -18.89 2.67
CA VAL A 426 32.86 -19.87 2.83
C VAL A 426 32.32 -21.25 3.22
N PRO A 427 31.44 -21.39 4.23
CA PRO A 427 30.86 -22.69 4.56
C PRO A 427 30.09 -23.33 3.40
N ALA A 428 29.44 -22.54 2.54
CA ALA A 428 28.73 -23.08 1.38
C ALA A 428 29.69 -23.64 0.32
N ILE A 429 30.80 -22.94 0.04
CA ILE A 429 31.84 -23.41 -0.89
C ILE A 429 32.53 -24.67 -0.34
N GLU A 430 32.77 -24.74 0.97
CA GLU A 430 33.38 -25.92 1.60
C GLU A 430 32.44 -27.14 1.64
N ALA A 431 31.13 -26.91 1.73
CA ALA A 431 30.14 -27.96 1.87
C ALA A 431 29.68 -28.58 0.54
N PHE A 432 29.77 -27.85 -0.57
CA PHE A 432 29.22 -28.25 -1.86
C PHE A 432 30.24 -28.12 -2.99
N GLU A 433 30.32 -29.12 -3.86
CA GLU A 433 31.18 -29.08 -5.06
C GLU A 433 30.48 -28.40 -6.25
N ASP A 434 29.15 -28.51 -6.36
CA ASP A 434 28.38 -27.96 -7.49
C ASP A 434 28.01 -26.50 -7.26
N GLU A 435 28.30 -25.62 -8.23
CA GLU A 435 28.00 -24.18 -8.16
C GLU A 435 26.50 -23.90 -7.91
N THR A 436 25.60 -24.74 -8.44
CA THR A 436 24.16 -24.60 -8.21
C THR A 436 23.82 -24.73 -6.74
N ASP A 437 24.40 -25.73 -6.07
CA ASP A 437 24.12 -26.00 -4.66
C ASP A 437 24.78 -24.97 -3.75
N ILE A 438 25.99 -24.49 -4.11
CA ILE A 438 26.63 -23.34 -3.46
C ILE A 438 25.73 -22.11 -3.54
N ILE A 439 25.28 -21.73 -4.75
CA ILE A 439 24.42 -20.55 -4.96
C ILE A 439 23.10 -20.69 -4.19
N LYS A 440 22.42 -21.84 -4.29
CA LYS A 440 21.16 -22.09 -3.56
C LYS A 440 21.35 -21.98 -2.06
N SER A 441 22.41 -22.58 -1.52
CA SER A 441 22.72 -22.54 -0.09
C SER A 441 22.95 -21.10 0.38
N VAL A 442 23.79 -20.34 -0.31
CA VAL A 442 24.07 -18.93 0.04
C VAL A 442 22.80 -18.09 -0.05
N VAL A 443 22.01 -18.22 -1.12
CA VAL A 443 20.76 -17.45 -1.29
C VAL A 443 19.77 -17.77 -0.18
N LEU A 444 19.53 -19.04 0.14
CA LEU A 444 18.63 -19.43 1.22
C LEU A 444 19.09 -18.90 2.58
N MET A 445 20.36 -19.09 2.91
CA MET A 445 20.93 -18.60 4.18
C MET A 445 20.90 -17.08 4.29
N THR A 446 21.00 -16.37 3.17
CA THR A 446 20.96 -14.91 3.12
C THR A 446 19.55 -14.37 3.24
N LEU A 447 18.63 -14.85 2.40
CA LEU A 447 17.26 -14.33 2.31
C LEU A 447 16.34 -14.82 3.43
N LYS A 448 16.64 -15.96 4.06
CA LYS A 448 15.95 -16.40 5.29
C LYS A 448 16.58 -15.86 6.58
N SER A 449 17.69 -15.13 6.48
CA SER A 449 18.35 -14.55 7.66
C SER A 449 17.48 -13.46 8.30
N PRO A 450 17.46 -13.34 9.64
CA PRO A 450 16.88 -12.20 10.31
C PRO A 450 17.44 -10.86 9.80
N ARG A 451 18.70 -10.82 9.36
CA ARG A 451 19.34 -9.60 8.82
C ARG A 451 18.71 -9.12 7.50
N PHE A 452 18.11 -10.03 6.74
CA PHE A 452 17.36 -9.69 5.53
C PHE A 452 15.89 -9.38 5.84
N LEU A 453 15.26 -10.27 6.61
CA LEU A 453 13.82 -10.26 6.88
C LEU A 453 13.39 -9.18 7.88
N TYR A 454 14.28 -8.70 8.75
CA TYR A 454 14.00 -7.65 9.73
C TYR A 454 14.93 -6.47 9.48
N PRO A 455 14.55 -5.52 8.61
CA PRO A 455 15.48 -4.52 8.12
C PRO A 455 15.92 -3.49 9.18
N SER A 456 15.20 -3.40 10.31
CA SER A 456 15.57 -2.56 11.45
C SER A 456 16.61 -3.22 12.38
N LEU A 457 17.10 -4.42 12.07
CA LEU A 457 18.25 -5.04 12.76
C LEU A 457 19.57 -4.52 12.17
N ASP A 458 19.76 -3.21 12.26
CA ASP A 458 20.83 -2.47 11.59
C ASP A 458 21.65 -1.57 12.54
N ALA A 459 21.64 -1.86 13.84
CA ALA A 459 22.38 -1.10 14.86
C ALA A 459 23.92 -1.11 14.66
N ASP A 460 24.45 -2.07 13.91
CA ASP A 460 25.86 -2.15 13.53
C ASP A 460 26.18 -1.46 12.18
N ARG A 461 25.20 -0.77 11.59
CA ARG A 461 25.36 0.02 10.35
C ARG A 461 25.67 1.47 10.66
N THR A 462 26.32 2.15 9.70
CA THR A 462 26.54 3.60 9.78
C THR A 462 25.21 4.36 9.77
N VAL A 463 25.20 5.58 10.32
CA VAL A 463 24.01 6.44 10.32
C VAL A 463 23.46 6.60 8.90
N SER A 464 24.31 6.90 7.91
CA SER A 464 23.85 7.06 6.53
C SER A 464 23.24 5.79 5.93
N GLN A 465 23.74 4.60 6.31
CA GLN A 465 23.16 3.33 5.87
C GLN A 465 21.79 3.10 6.53
N GLN A 466 21.64 3.33 7.84
CA GLN A 466 20.36 3.20 8.53
C GLN A 466 19.31 4.16 7.94
N VAL A 467 19.69 5.42 7.70
CA VAL A 467 18.85 6.42 7.04
C VAL A 467 18.41 5.94 5.65
N ALA A 468 19.34 5.47 4.82
CA ALA A 468 19.03 5.01 3.47
C ALA A 468 18.14 3.77 3.46
N ASN A 469 18.35 2.83 4.40
CA ASN A 469 17.49 1.66 4.58
C ASN A 469 16.05 2.09 4.86
N ARG A 470 15.87 3.05 5.77
CA ARG A 470 14.54 3.58 6.15
C ARG A 470 13.89 4.33 4.99
N LEU A 471 14.62 5.19 4.28
CA LEU A 471 14.11 5.87 3.08
C LEU A 471 13.65 4.88 2.01
N ALA A 472 14.44 3.85 1.71
CA ALA A 472 14.11 2.85 0.69
C ALA A 472 12.90 2.00 1.09
N LEU A 473 12.75 1.63 2.36
CA LEU A 473 11.55 0.92 2.82
C LEU A 473 10.32 1.82 2.77
N VAL A 474 10.45 3.07 3.23
CA VAL A 474 9.34 4.02 3.27
C VAL A 474 8.86 4.36 1.86
N LEU A 475 9.74 4.67 0.91
CA LEU A 475 9.32 5.15 -0.40
C LEU A 475 9.21 4.03 -1.46
N HIS A 476 10.06 3.00 -1.40
CA HIS A 476 10.14 1.96 -2.44
C HIS A 476 9.72 0.56 -1.97
N ASP A 477 9.40 0.38 -0.67
CA ASP A 477 9.20 -0.94 -0.05
C ASP A 477 10.42 -1.87 -0.23
N SER A 478 11.63 -1.34 -0.28
CA SER A 478 12.79 -2.12 -0.74
C SER A 478 14.09 -1.76 -0.02
N LEU A 479 15.19 -2.34 -0.50
CA LEU A 479 16.56 -2.02 -0.07
C LEU A 479 17.16 -0.88 -0.91
N PRO A 480 18.13 -0.11 -0.38
CA PRO A 480 18.67 1.08 -1.06
C PRO A 480 19.68 0.70 -2.16
N SER A 481 19.27 0.03 -3.24
CA SER A 481 20.19 -0.53 -4.25
C SER A 481 20.74 0.47 -5.27
N GLU A 482 20.18 1.67 -5.34
CA GLU A 482 20.49 2.65 -6.39
C GLU A 482 21.88 3.26 -6.26
N GLY A 483 22.58 3.41 -7.39
CA GLY A 483 23.97 3.89 -7.41
C GLY A 483 24.19 5.23 -6.70
N TRP A 484 23.33 6.23 -6.92
CA TRP A 484 23.47 7.53 -6.26
C TRP A 484 23.25 7.49 -4.75
N LEU A 485 22.35 6.59 -4.29
CA LEU A 485 22.06 6.42 -2.87
C LEU A 485 23.20 5.65 -2.20
N GLN A 486 23.70 4.61 -2.86
CA GLN A 486 24.91 3.87 -2.49
C GLN A 486 26.12 4.79 -2.38
N ASP A 487 26.31 5.72 -3.31
CA ASP A 487 27.40 6.71 -3.25
C ASP A 487 27.28 7.64 -2.04
N ARG A 488 26.07 8.06 -1.66
CA ARG A 488 25.83 8.88 -0.47
C ARG A 488 26.07 8.08 0.82
N ILE A 489 25.68 6.81 0.84
CA ILE A 489 25.94 5.90 1.96
C ILE A 489 27.45 5.74 2.17
N LYS A 490 28.19 5.42 1.10
CA LYS A 490 29.66 5.22 1.14
C LYS A 490 30.41 6.46 1.62
N LYS A 491 29.94 7.65 1.25
CA LYS A 491 30.51 8.93 1.68
C LYS A 491 29.99 9.43 3.02
N ASP A 492 29.08 8.69 3.65
CA ASP A 492 28.42 9.03 4.91
C ASP A 492 27.78 10.45 4.89
N HIS A 493 27.08 10.76 3.79
CA HIS A 493 26.51 12.09 3.49
C HIS A 493 25.05 12.28 3.92
N LEU A 494 24.44 11.32 4.64
CA LEU A 494 23.04 11.36 5.08
C LEU A 494 22.98 11.48 6.61
N ARG A 495 23.46 12.60 7.15
CA ARG A 495 23.64 12.79 8.61
C ARG A 495 22.84 13.94 9.20
N ASP A 496 21.97 14.55 8.41
CA ASP A 496 21.17 15.69 8.80
C ASP A 496 19.85 15.69 8.05
N GLU A 497 18.83 16.33 8.63
CA GLU A 497 17.49 16.38 8.07
C GLU A 497 17.45 16.93 6.63
N GLN A 498 18.30 17.91 6.30
CA GLN A 498 18.31 18.52 4.97
C GLN A 498 18.88 17.57 3.91
N SER A 499 19.93 16.81 4.24
CA SER A 499 20.45 15.77 3.33
C SER A 499 19.46 14.62 3.14
N ILE A 500 18.72 14.24 4.19
CA ILE A 500 17.63 13.26 4.15
C ILE A 500 16.48 13.74 3.26
N ARG A 501 16.01 14.97 3.48
CA ARG A 501 14.91 15.57 2.71
C ARG A 501 15.20 15.62 1.22
N ARG A 502 16.39 16.08 0.82
CA ARG A 502 16.81 16.09 -0.59
C ARG A 502 16.85 14.69 -1.22
N ALA A 503 17.22 13.67 -0.43
CA ALA A 503 17.20 12.29 -0.89
C ALA A 503 15.76 11.79 -1.08
N ALA A 504 14.86 12.06 -0.12
CA ALA A 504 13.45 11.73 -0.20
C ALA A 504 12.74 12.43 -1.37
N GLU A 505 13.01 13.72 -1.59
CA GLU A 505 12.49 14.50 -2.73
C GLU A 505 12.90 13.88 -4.08
N ARG A 506 14.16 13.47 -4.21
CA ARG A 506 14.63 12.78 -5.42
C ARG A 506 13.92 11.44 -5.64
N MET A 507 13.67 10.69 -4.58
CA MET A 507 12.98 9.39 -4.64
C MET A 507 11.48 9.50 -4.97
N LEU A 508 10.89 10.70 -4.93
CA LEU A 508 9.50 10.88 -5.37
C LEU A 508 9.32 10.66 -6.87
N ASP A 509 10.34 10.96 -7.66
CA ASP A 509 10.32 10.74 -9.11
C ASP A 509 10.70 9.30 -9.48
N ASP A 510 10.22 8.32 -8.71
CA ASP A 510 10.39 6.89 -8.98
C ASP A 510 9.03 6.20 -9.13
N ALA A 511 8.94 5.28 -10.08
CA ALA A 511 7.72 4.54 -10.35
C ALA A 511 7.24 3.68 -9.17
N ARG A 512 8.15 3.14 -8.36
CA ARG A 512 7.80 2.39 -7.15
C ARG A 512 7.09 3.29 -6.16
N THR A 513 7.57 4.52 -5.96
CA THR A 513 6.93 5.52 -5.10
C THR A 513 5.53 5.84 -5.60
N ARG A 514 5.36 6.06 -6.91
CA ARG A 514 4.04 6.33 -7.50
C ARG A 514 3.05 5.19 -7.31
N VAL A 515 3.47 3.97 -7.61
CA VAL A 515 2.64 2.77 -7.45
C VAL A 515 2.31 2.52 -5.98
N LYS A 516 3.27 2.68 -5.08
CA LYS A 516 3.04 2.54 -3.63
C LYS A 516 2.01 3.56 -3.13
N LEU A 517 2.07 4.79 -3.60
CA LEU A 517 1.08 5.82 -3.28
C LEU A 517 -0.31 5.49 -3.84
N LYS A 518 -0.40 5.05 -5.09
CA LYS A 518 -1.66 4.56 -5.68
C LYS A 518 -2.26 3.43 -4.86
N GLN A 519 -1.46 2.44 -4.47
CA GLN A 519 -1.89 1.34 -3.60
C GLN A 519 -2.36 1.81 -2.22
N MET A 520 -1.69 2.81 -1.64
CA MET A 520 -2.13 3.44 -0.38
C MET A 520 -3.53 4.04 -0.52
N LEU A 521 -3.80 4.75 -1.62
CA LEU A 521 -5.10 5.37 -1.88
C LEU A 521 -6.19 4.32 -2.15
N TYR A 522 -5.87 3.24 -2.85
CA TYR A 522 -6.78 2.10 -3.02
C TYR A 522 -7.13 1.46 -1.67
N HIS A 523 -6.11 1.25 -0.81
CA HIS A 523 -6.33 0.74 0.54
C HIS A 523 -7.17 1.70 1.39
N TRP A 524 -6.94 3.01 1.27
CA TRP A 524 -7.74 4.04 1.95
C TRP A 524 -9.23 3.98 1.55
N MET A 525 -9.52 3.70 0.27
CA MET A 525 -10.87 3.55 -0.29
C MET A 525 -11.48 2.14 -0.15
N GLU A 526 -10.81 1.22 0.54
CA GLU A 526 -11.19 -0.21 0.64
C GLU A 526 -11.34 -0.94 -0.71
N LEU A 527 -10.58 -0.52 -1.73
CA LEU A 527 -10.57 -1.13 -3.06
C LEU A 527 -9.44 -2.15 -3.21
N GLY A 528 -9.80 -3.35 -3.67
CA GLY A 528 -8.89 -4.42 -4.03
C GLY A 528 -8.87 -4.71 -5.55
N PRO A 529 -7.73 -5.16 -6.11
CA PRO A 529 -7.66 -5.55 -7.53
C PRO A 529 -8.62 -6.69 -7.89
N ASP A 530 -8.89 -7.60 -6.95
CA ASP A 530 -9.70 -8.80 -7.16
C ASP A 530 -11.15 -8.64 -6.65
N ASP A 531 -11.58 -7.41 -6.33
CA ASP A 531 -12.95 -7.16 -5.87
C ASP A 531 -13.97 -7.48 -6.98
N ASP A 532 -14.93 -8.37 -6.68
CA ASP A 532 -16.08 -8.62 -7.55
C ASP A 532 -17.10 -7.51 -7.36
N LEU A 533 -17.14 -6.59 -8.33
CA LEU A 533 -18.02 -5.42 -8.31
C LEU A 533 -19.31 -5.64 -9.10
N ARG A 534 -19.51 -6.83 -9.69
CA ARG A 534 -20.71 -7.12 -10.50
C ARG A 534 -21.99 -6.91 -9.69
N LYS A 535 -23.02 -6.46 -10.40
CA LYS A 535 -24.34 -6.17 -9.84
C LYS A 535 -25.39 -7.01 -10.55
N ASP A 536 -26.59 -6.96 -10.02
CA ASP A 536 -27.75 -7.60 -10.60
C ASP A 536 -28.03 -7.04 -12.00
N ASP A 537 -27.81 -7.87 -13.04
CA ASP A 537 -27.94 -7.49 -14.45
C ASP A 537 -29.36 -7.05 -14.83
N GLU A 538 -30.39 -7.57 -14.14
CA GLU A 538 -31.77 -7.18 -14.38
C GLU A 538 -32.07 -5.80 -13.79
N LYS A 539 -31.54 -5.50 -12.60
CA LYS A 539 -31.71 -4.19 -11.92
C LYS A 539 -30.79 -3.10 -12.49
N TYR A 540 -29.59 -3.46 -12.95
CA TYR A 540 -28.56 -2.52 -13.41
C TYR A 540 -28.05 -2.88 -14.82
N PRO A 541 -28.94 -2.88 -15.84
CA PRO A 541 -28.57 -3.28 -17.19
C PRO A 541 -27.47 -2.36 -17.76
N GLY A 542 -26.41 -2.98 -18.29
CA GLY A 542 -25.26 -2.29 -18.88
C GLY A 542 -24.09 -2.03 -17.92
N PHE A 543 -24.21 -2.39 -16.64
CA PHE A 543 -23.09 -2.35 -15.68
C PHE A 543 -22.16 -3.57 -15.87
N SER A 544 -21.48 -3.62 -17.01
CA SER A 544 -20.67 -4.76 -17.44
C SER A 544 -19.24 -4.74 -16.90
N GLU A 545 -18.50 -5.84 -17.10
CA GLU A 545 -17.07 -5.93 -16.75
C GLU A 545 -16.22 -4.87 -17.47
N GLU A 546 -16.58 -4.53 -18.73
CA GLU A 546 -15.91 -3.46 -19.48
C GLU A 546 -16.15 -2.10 -18.85
N LEU A 547 -17.37 -1.83 -18.37
CA LEU A 547 -17.67 -0.57 -17.67
C LEU A 547 -16.90 -0.47 -16.35
N ILE A 548 -16.78 -1.58 -15.61
CA ILE A 548 -15.98 -1.63 -14.37
C ILE A 548 -14.49 -1.38 -14.66
N ALA A 549 -13.95 -1.95 -15.74
CA ALA A 549 -12.58 -1.70 -16.16
C ALA A 549 -12.35 -0.24 -16.56
N ASP A 550 -13.31 0.37 -17.26
CA ASP A 550 -13.30 1.80 -17.57
C ASP A 550 -13.35 2.65 -16.27
N LEU A 551 -14.18 2.28 -15.28
CA LEU A 551 -14.21 2.97 -13.99
C LEU A 551 -12.89 2.89 -13.22
N ARG A 552 -12.18 1.75 -13.26
CA ARG A 552 -10.85 1.63 -12.67
C ARG A 552 -9.86 2.58 -13.33
N THR A 553 -9.88 2.62 -14.66
CA THR A 553 -9.02 3.51 -15.46
C THR A 553 -9.34 4.99 -15.23
N SER A 554 -10.63 5.33 -15.09
CA SER A 554 -11.10 6.66 -14.68
C SER A 554 -10.53 7.07 -13.33
N LEU A 555 -10.66 6.20 -12.32
CA LEU A 555 -10.16 6.46 -10.98
C LEU A 555 -8.64 6.65 -10.98
N ASP A 556 -7.90 5.77 -11.66
CA ASP A 556 -6.44 5.85 -11.73
C ASP A 556 -5.97 7.18 -12.32
N GLN A 557 -6.59 7.62 -13.41
CA GLN A 557 -6.26 8.91 -14.02
C GLN A 557 -6.64 10.09 -13.13
N PHE A 558 -7.79 10.02 -12.45
CA PHE A 558 -8.21 11.05 -11.50
C PHE A 558 -7.22 11.19 -10.33
N LEU A 559 -6.80 10.06 -9.74
CA LEU A 559 -5.82 10.04 -8.67
C LEU A 559 -4.46 10.58 -9.16
N ASP A 560 -4.00 10.12 -10.32
CA ASP A 560 -2.71 10.56 -10.87
C ASP A 560 -2.71 12.06 -11.21
N ALA A 561 -3.78 12.57 -11.84
CA ALA A 561 -3.93 13.99 -12.16
C ALA A 561 -4.02 14.86 -10.90
N THR A 562 -4.64 14.36 -9.82
CA THR A 562 -4.75 15.10 -8.56
C THR A 562 -3.42 15.13 -7.82
N VAL A 563 -2.84 13.96 -7.54
CA VAL A 563 -1.67 13.79 -6.69
C VAL A 563 -0.41 14.35 -7.35
N TRP A 564 -0.23 14.11 -8.65
CA TRP A 564 0.97 14.52 -9.38
C TRP A 564 0.88 15.90 -10.03
N SER A 565 -0.24 16.61 -9.86
CA SER A 565 -0.35 18.03 -10.20
C SER A 565 0.69 18.89 -9.48
N GLU A 566 0.84 20.13 -9.92
CA GLU A 566 1.70 21.12 -9.26
C GLU A 566 1.25 21.38 -7.82
N THR A 567 -0.07 21.46 -7.59
CA THR A 567 -0.65 21.73 -6.26
C THR A 567 -0.67 20.51 -5.35
N SER A 568 -0.91 19.31 -5.88
CA SER A 568 -0.99 18.05 -5.12
C SER A 568 -1.98 18.12 -3.95
N ASP A 569 -3.11 18.82 -4.16
CA ASP A 569 -4.03 19.20 -3.09
C ASP A 569 -4.96 18.05 -2.68
N PHE A 570 -4.85 17.59 -1.44
CA PHE A 570 -5.72 16.55 -0.85
C PHE A 570 -7.20 16.89 -0.90
N ARG A 571 -7.60 18.16 -0.81
CA ARG A 571 -9.01 18.55 -0.83
C ARG A 571 -9.68 18.15 -2.14
N GLN A 572 -8.94 18.10 -3.24
CA GLN A 572 -9.45 17.64 -4.54
C GLN A 572 -9.84 16.16 -4.52
N LEU A 573 -9.19 15.32 -3.71
CA LEU A 573 -9.61 13.92 -3.54
C LEU A 573 -11.04 13.81 -3.00
N LEU A 574 -11.52 14.78 -2.24
CA LEU A 574 -12.85 14.76 -1.63
C LEU A 574 -13.86 15.68 -2.30
N ALA A 575 -13.42 16.75 -2.95
CA ALA A 575 -14.30 17.85 -3.39
C ALA A 575 -14.13 18.27 -4.85
N ALA A 576 -13.33 17.55 -5.66
CA ALA A 576 -13.23 17.82 -7.09
C ALA A 576 -14.60 17.63 -7.77
N ASP A 577 -14.96 18.58 -8.63
CA ASP A 577 -16.23 18.63 -9.36
C ASP A 577 -16.14 18.01 -10.76
N TRP A 578 -15.12 17.18 -11.02
CA TRP A 578 -14.85 16.53 -12.30
C TRP A 578 -14.28 15.13 -12.09
N SER A 579 -14.35 14.29 -13.13
CA SER A 579 -13.69 13.00 -13.21
C SER A 579 -13.08 12.76 -14.59
N PHE A 580 -12.47 11.60 -14.81
CA PHE A 580 -12.07 11.16 -16.16
C PHE A 580 -13.17 10.31 -16.78
N THR A 581 -13.40 10.49 -18.07
CA THR A 581 -14.48 9.82 -18.79
C THR A 581 -14.04 9.38 -20.18
N ASN A 582 -14.79 8.41 -20.71
CA ASN A 582 -14.75 7.97 -22.08
C ASN A 582 -16.19 7.87 -22.61
N GLN A 583 -16.36 7.45 -23.87
CA GLN A 583 -17.69 7.34 -24.47
C GLN A 583 -18.62 6.39 -23.70
N ARG A 584 -18.12 5.24 -23.22
CA ARG A 584 -18.94 4.23 -22.52
C ARG A 584 -19.46 4.75 -21.19
N LEU A 585 -18.61 5.43 -20.42
CA LEU A 585 -18.98 6.06 -19.16
C LEU A 585 -19.99 7.20 -19.39
N ALA A 586 -19.77 8.02 -20.41
CA ALA A 586 -20.71 9.08 -20.80
C ALA A 586 -22.09 8.52 -21.17
N ASP A 587 -22.14 7.45 -21.96
CA ASP A 587 -23.38 6.80 -22.38
C ASP A 587 -24.15 6.20 -21.19
N PHE A 588 -23.43 5.63 -20.22
CA PHE A 588 -24.07 4.97 -19.07
C PHE A 588 -24.53 5.97 -17.99
N TYR A 589 -23.70 6.96 -17.65
CA TYR A 589 -23.95 7.89 -16.54
C TYR A 589 -24.57 9.24 -16.95
N GLY A 590 -24.56 9.59 -18.24
CA GLY A 590 -25.30 10.75 -18.77
C GLY A 590 -24.50 12.07 -18.81
N GLU A 591 -25.20 13.20 -18.76
CA GLU A 591 -24.67 14.53 -19.13
C GLU A 591 -23.41 14.94 -18.35
N ALA A 592 -23.37 14.72 -17.04
CA ALA A 592 -22.21 15.09 -16.22
C ALA A 592 -20.95 14.26 -16.56
N TRP A 593 -21.11 13.10 -17.18
CA TRP A 593 -20.02 12.22 -17.60
C TRP A 593 -19.63 12.41 -19.07
N LYS A 594 -20.24 13.36 -19.78
CA LYS A 594 -19.77 13.73 -21.12
C LYS A 594 -18.40 14.41 -21.04
N PRO A 595 -17.56 14.30 -22.08
CA PRO A 595 -16.33 15.08 -22.19
C PRO A 595 -16.60 16.57 -22.00
N ALA A 596 -15.77 17.26 -21.21
CA ALA A 596 -15.76 18.71 -21.18
C ALA A 596 -15.42 19.22 -22.59
N LYS A 597 -16.11 20.28 -23.04
CA LYS A 597 -15.79 20.91 -24.34
C LYS A 597 -14.36 21.47 -24.27
N SER A 598 -13.41 20.84 -24.96
CA SER A 598 -12.07 21.39 -25.17
C SER A 598 -12.17 22.59 -26.11
N GLY A 599 -11.44 23.66 -25.82
CA GLY A 599 -11.33 24.84 -26.68
C GLY A 599 -10.52 24.62 -27.97
N ASP A 600 -10.00 23.41 -28.20
CA ASP A 600 -9.31 23.02 -29.43
C ASP A 600 -10.19 22.04 -30.22
N GLU A 601 -10.73 22.53 -31.34
CA GLU A 601 -11.56 21.78 -32.30
C GLU A 601 -10.74 20.80 -33.19
N ASN A 602 -9.50 20.45 -32.82
CA ASN A 602 -8.57 19.68 -33.66
C ASN A 602 -7.95 18.47 -32.95
N THR A 603 -8.77 17.59 -32.37
CA THR A 603 -8.36 16.20 -32.13
C THR A 603 -9.26 15.30 -32.94
N ASP A 604 -8.71 14.77 -34.03
CA ASP A 604 -9.39 13.87 -34.97
C ASP A 604 -10.20 12.78 -34.27
N GLU A 605 -11.48 12.68 -34.62
CA GLU A 605 -12.48 11.69 -34.17
C GLU A 605 -12.17 10.23 -34.58
N GLN A 606 -10.94 9.90 -34.93
CA GLN A 606 -10.55 8.56 -35.36
C GLN A 606 -9.60 7.90 -34.37
N ASN A 607 -10.11 7.54 -33.18
CA ASN A 607 -9.60 6.43 -32.36
C ASN A 607 -10.69 6.01 -31.35
N GLY A 608 -11.23 4.80 -31.49
CA GLY A 608 -12.38 4.31 -30.72
C GLY A 608 -12.14 4.21 -29.22
N SER A 609 -13.20 4.33 -28.41
CA SER A 609 -13.39 4.08 -26.95
C SER A 609 -12.25 4.35 -25.94
N GLY A 610 -11.09 4.84 -26.35
CA GLY A 610 -9.84 4.86 -25.59
C GLY A 610 -9.26 6.25 -25.37
N THR A 611 -9.89 7.29 -25.93
CA THR A 611 -9.53 8.68 -25.61
C THR A 611 -10.16 9.06 -24.28
N TRP A 612 -9.31 9.23 -23.27
CA TRP A 612 -9.71 9.67 -21.94
C TRP A 612 -9.66 11.19 -21.85
N THR A 613 -10.72 11.79 -21.32
CA THR A 613 -10.84 13.24 -21.16
C THR A 613 -11.44 13.59 -19.81
N GLN A 614 -11.29 14.84 -19.37
CA GLN A 614 -12.03 15.31 -18.19
C GLN A 614 -13.52 15.43 -18.52
N SER A 615 -14.36 15.04 -17.57
CA SER A 615 -15.80 15.18 -17.68
C SER A 615 -16.25 16.65 -17.55
N VAL A 616 -17.50 16.91 -17.91
CA VAL A 616 -18.19 18.15 -17.51
C VAL A 616 -18.08 18.34 -16.00
N ARG A 617 -17.84 19.58 -15.58
CA ARG A 617 -17.84 19.94 -14.16
C ARG A 617 -19.26 19.98 -13.61
N ASP A 618 -19.52 19.18 -12.59
CA ASP A 618 -20.80 19.14 -11.89
C ASP A 618 -20.55 18.88 -10.39
N PRO A 619 -20.68 19.88 -9.52
CA PRO A 619 -20.36 19.77 -8.10
C PRO A 619 -21.36 18.92 -7.30
N ASN A 620 -22.50 18.55 -7.87
CA ASN A 620 -23.49 17.69 -7.22
C ASN A 620 -23.29 16.21 -7.57
N ILE A 621 -22.78 15.93 -8.77
CA ILE A 621 -22.54 14.57 -9.26
C ILE A 621 -21.10 14.13 -9.00
N HIS A 622 -20.13 15.00 -9.29
CA HIS A 622 -18.72 14.74 -9.08
C HIS A 622 -18.28 15.40 -7.77
N VAL A 623 -17.90 14.56 -6.82
CA VAL A 623 -17.43 14.95 -5.49
C VAL A 623 -16.25 14.05 -5.15
N GLY A 624 -15.15 14.26 -5.88
CA GLY A 624 -13.90 13.49 -5.79
C GLY A 624 -14.11 11.98 -5.77
N VAL A 625 -13.37 11.28 -4.89
CA VAL A 625 -13.51 9.84 -4.68
C VAL A 625 -14.79 9.46 -3.94
N LEU A 626 -15.40 10.40 -3.21
CA LEU A 626 -16.57 10.12 -2.37
C LEU A 626 -17.79 9.71 -3.18
N THR A 627 -17.85 10.10 -4.46
CA THR A 627 -18.95 9.81 -5.40
C THR A 627 -18.50 9.04 -6.64
N HIS A 628 -17.21 8.67 -6.70
CA HIS A 628 -16.69 7.91 -7.83
C HIS A 628 -17.43 6.56 -7.94
N PRO A 629 -17.99 6.18 -9.12
CA PRO A 629 -18.89 5.03 -9.20
C PRO A 629 -18.25 3.69 -8.82
N LEU A 630 -16.93 3.53 -9.01
CA LEU A 630 -16.18 2.36 -8.55
C LEU A 630 -16.26 2.20 -7.01
N VAL A 631 -16.10 3.30 -6.26
CA VAL A 631 -16.17 3.31 -4.80
C VAL A 631 -17.62 3.05 -4.36
N MET A 632 -18.59 3.69 -5.01
CA MET A 632 -20.02 3.44 -4.73
C MET A 632 -20.43 1.99 -4.93
N ALA A 633 -19.97 1.37 -6.02
CA ALA A 633 -20.23 -0.02 -6.32
C ALA A 633 -19.61 -0.95 -5.28
N ARG A 634 -18.36 -0.67 -4.85
CA ARG A 634 -17.67 -1.43 -3.81
C ARG A 634 -18.36 -1.34 -2.44
N LEU A 635 -18.96 -0.19 -2.14
CA LEU A 635 -19.67 0.08 -0.89
C LEU A 635 -21.17 -0.24 -0.97
N SER A 636 -21.60 -1.02 -1.96
CA SER A 636 -23.01 -1.42 -2.14
C SER A 636 -23.14 -2.94 -2.25
N TYR A 637 -24.33 -3.48 -1.94
CA TYR A 637 -24.62 -4.89 -2.18
C TYR A 637 -24.80 -5.17 -3.68
N HIS A 638 -24.99 -6.45 -4.04
CA HIS A 638 -25.21 -6.87 -5.43
C HIS A 638 -26.48 -6.25 -6.05
N SER A 639 -27.55 -6.10 -5.26
CA SER A 639 -28.89 -5.71 -5.75
C SER A 639 -29.47 -4.45 -5.10
N ALA A 640 -28.70 -3.75 -4.24
CA ALA A 640 -29.16 -2.56 -3.51
C ALA A 640 -28.00 -1.70 -2.97
N THR A 641 -28.29 -0.42 -2.71
CA THR A 641 -27.38 0.50 -1.99
C THR A 641 -27.18 0.06 -0.55
N SER A 642 -26.06 0.49 0.06
CA SER A 642 -25.76 0.26 1.48
C SER A 642 -25.26 1.54 2.16
N PRO A 643 -26.15 2.36 2.74
CA PRO A 643 -25.75 3.51 3.56
C PRO A 643 -24.84 3.11 4.72
N ILE A 644 -24.99 1.90 5.26
CA ILE A 644 -24.17 1.40 6.37
C ILE A 644 -22.72 1.26 5.92
N HIS A 645 -22.43 0.58 4.80
CA HIS A 645 -21.05 0.45 4.33
C HIS A 645 -20.45 1.80 3.91
N ARG A 646 -21.24 2.66 3.28
CA ARG A 646 -20.83 4.03 2.93
C ARG A 646 -20.51 4.86 4.18
N GLY A 647 -21.35 4.80 5.20
CA GLY A 647 -21.16 5.46 6.49
C GLY A 647 -19.96 4.92 7.25
N VAL A 648 -19.72 3.60 7.23
CA VAL A 648 -18.54 2.97 7.83
C VAL A 648 -17.25 3.43 7.15
N PHE A 649 -17.24 3.50 5.82
CA PHE A 649 -16.12 4.07 5.06
C PHE A 649 -15.86 5.53 5.49
N LEU A 650 -16.89 6.37 5.50
CA LEU A 650 -16.76 7.78 5.88
C LEU A 650 -16.27 7.95 7.32
N ILE A 651 -16.90 7.29 8.30
CA ILE A 651 -16.58 7.48 9.72
C ILE A 651 -15.16 6.98 10.04
N ARG A 652 -14.73 5.85 9.47
CA ARG A 652 -13.45 5.19 9.82
C ARG A 652 -12.27 5.63 8.95
N HIS A 653 -12.49 5.93 7.67
CA HIS A 653 -11.43 6.20 6.70
C HIS A 653 -11.32 7.68 6.36
N VAL A 654 -12.44 8.42 6.33
CA VAL A 654 -12.42 9.86 6.06
C VAL A 654 -12.32 10.64 7.36
N MET A 655 -13.25 10.45 8.30
CA MET A 655 -13.30 11.20 9.57
C MET A 655 -12.34 10.65 10.64
N GLY A 656 -11.74 9.48 10.43
CA GLY A 656 -10.74 8.90 11.34
C GLY A 656 -11.27 8.51 12.72
N ARG A 657 -12.57 8.25 12.84
CA ARG A 657 -13.21 7.87 14.10
C ARG A 657 -13.07 6.37 14.35
N THR A 658 -12.96 5.97 15.61
CA THR A 658 -12.87 4.55 15.96
C THR A 658 -14.27 3.94 16.00
N LEU A 659 -14.44 2.81 15.31
CA LEU A 659 -15.69 2.05 15.34
C LEU A 659 -15.39 0.64 15.82
N ARG A 660 -15.88 0.30 17.03
CA ARG A 660 -15.75 -1.05 17.59
C ARG A 660 -16.63 -2.03 16.81
N PRO A 661 -16.21 -3.31 16.69
CA PRO A 661 -17.09 -4.35 16.16
C PRO A 661 -18.39 -4.42 16.98
N PRO A 662 -19.54 -4.68 16.34
CA PRO A 662 -20.79 -4.85 17.07
C PRO A 662 -20.77 -6.16 17.87
N ASN A 663 -21.45 -6.18 19.03
CA ASN A 663 -21.60 -7.38 19.85
C ASN A 663 -22.38 -8.50 19.12
N GLU A 664 -23.32 -8.10 18.26
CA GLU A 664 -24.13 -9.00 17.42
C GLU A 664 -24.23 -8.46 15.99
N ALA A 665 -24.11 -9.34 15.00
CA ALA A 665 -24.24 -8.98 13.58
C ALA A 665 -25.43 -9.72 12.96
N PHE A 666 -26.44 -8.98 12.51
CA PHE A 666 -27.64 -9.52 11.86
C PHE A 666 -27.56 -9.40 10.34
N SER A 667 -28.30 -10.25 9.63
CA SER A 667 -28.46 -10.11 8.18
C SER A 667 -29.32 -8.88 7.86
N PRO A 668 -28.96 -8.08 6.85
CA PRO A 668 -29.76 -6.92 6.46
C PRO A 668 -31.19 -7.30 6.07
N LEU A 669 -32.14 -6.41 6.33
CA LEU A 669 -33.51 -6.54 5.84
C LEU A 669 -33.49 -6.53 4.31
N SER A 670 -34.04 -7.59 3.71
CA SER A 670 -34.14 -7.71 2.26
C SER A 670 -35.04 -6.60 1.70
N PRO A 671 -34.59 -5.86 0.67
CA PRO A 671 -35.45 -4.90 -0.05
C PRO A 671 -36.75 -5.55 -0.54
N ASP A 672 -36.69 -6.82 -0.96
CA ASP A 672 -37.83 -7.54 -1.54
C ASP A 672 -38.93 -7.83 -0.50
N LEU A 673 -38.59 -7.81 0.79
CA LEU A 673 -39.56 -7.97 1.89
C LEU A 673 -40.24 -6.65 2.28
N HIS A 674 -39.69 -5.51 1.84
CA HIS A 674 -40.19 -4.16 2.14
C HIS A 674 -40.16 -3.25 0.90
N PRO A 675 -40.91 -3.59 -0.17
CA PRO A 675 -40.81 -2.88 -1.45
C PRO A 675 -41.30 -1.43 -1.41
N ASP A 676 -42.11 -1.04 -0.43
CA ASP A 676 -42.66 0.32 -0.33
C ASP A 676 -41.77 1.30 0.48
N LEU A 677 -40.68 0.79 1.05
CA LEU A 677 -39.74 1.58 1.84
C LEU A 677 -38.55 2.02 0.97
N THR A 678 -38.14 3.28 1.13
CA THR A 678 -36.84 3.72 0.63
C THR A 678 -35.71 3.00 1.36
N THR A 679 -34.50 3.01 0.81
CA THR A 679 -33.33 2.47 1.51
C THR A 679 -33.13 3.16 2.86
N ARG A 680 -33.31 4.48 2.95
CA ARG A 680 -33.21 5.22 4.22
C ARG A 680 -34.23 4.73 5.25
N GLU A 681 -35.51 4.62 4.87
CA GLU A 681 -36.58 4.12 5.74
C GLU A 681 -36.31 2.68 6.22
N ARG A 682 -35.87 1.81 5.32
CA ARG A 682 -35.53 0.41 5.63
C ARG A 682 -34.35 0.29 6.57
N MET A 683 -33.30 1.10 6.37
CA MET A 683 -32.14 1.11 7.28
C MET A 683 -32.52 1.66 8.65
N ALA A 684 -33.32 2.73 8.72
CA ALA A 684 -33.80 3.26 9.99
C ALA A 684 -34.62 2.23 10.78
N LEU A 685 -35.48 1.46 10.10
CA LEU A 685 -36.22 0.35 10.72
C LEU A 685 -35.29 -0.77 11.19
N GLN A 686 -34.31 -1.15 10.37
CA GLN A 686 -33.38 -2.22 10.71
C GLN A 686 -32.52 -1.89 11.93
N THR A 687 -32.11 -0.63 12.05
CA THR A 687 -31.18 -0.18 13.10
C THR A 687 -31.90 0.49 14.26
N SER A 688 -33.22 0.44 14.36
CA SER A 688 -33.99 1.09 15.42
C SER A 688 -33.75 0.56 16.85
N PRO A 689 -33.32 -0.71 17.08
CA PRO A 689 -33.01 -1.17 18.44
C PRO A 689 -31.89 -0.36 19.10
N GLU A 690 -31.97 -0.14 20.41
CA GLU A 690 -31.01 0.66 21.18
C GLU A 690 -29.57 0.15 21.04
N SER A 691 -29.38 -1.17 21.06
CA SER A 691 -28.06 -1.80 20.86
C SER A 691 -27.41 -1.48 19.51
N CYS A 692 -28.22 -1.18 18.47
CA CYS A 692 -27.72 -0.77 17.17
C CYS A 692 -27.38 0.73 17.13
N GLN A 693 -28.12 1.56 17.88
CA GLN A 693 -27.93 3.01 17.88
C GLN A 693 -26.61 3.47 18.50
N ILE A 694 -25.96 2.62 19.31
CA ILE A 694 -24.59 2.82 19.81
C ILE A 694 -23.62 3.19 18.67
N CYS A 695 -23.76 2.53 17.52
CA CYS A 695 -22.92 2.77 16.34
C CYS A 695 -23.68 3.52 15.24
N HIS A 696 -24.94 3.18 15.02
CA HIS A 696 -25.68 3.66 13.85
C HIS A 696 -26.10 5.13 13.93
N SER A 697 -26.14 5.73 15.11
CA SER A 697 -26.30 7.18 15.30
C SER A 697 -25.18 7.98 14.61
N ARG A 698 -23.97 7.41 14.49
CA ARG A 698 -22.80 8.02 13.83
C ARG A 698 -22.62 7.56 12.39
N ILE A 699 -22.99 6.32 12.08
CA ILE A 699 -22.80 5.72 10.75
C ILE A 699 -23.87 6.19 9.77
N ASN A 700 -25.15 6.06 10.16
CA ASN A 700 -26.25 6.22 9.21
C ASN A 700 -26.33 7.63 8.62
N PRO A 701 -26.22 8.72 9.40
CA PRO A 701 -26.33 10.07 8.83
C PRO A 701 -25.25 10.38 7.78
N LEU A 702 -24.01 9.91 7.99
CA LEU A 702 -22.94 10.03 6.99
C LEU A 702 -23.26 9.24 5.72
N GLY A 703 -23.76 8.00 5.87
CA GLY A 703 -24.13 7.16 4.74
C GLY A 703 -25.31 7.70 3.93
N PHE A 704 -26.30 8.30 4.59
CA PHE A 704 -27.50 8.86 3.93
C PHE A 704 -27.19 10.03 3.02
N ALA A 705 -26.15 10.82 3.31
CA ALA A 705 -25.71 11.91 2.43
C ALA A 705 -25.26 11.44 1.04
N LEU A 706 -24.99 10.15 0.87
CA LEU A 706 -24.61 9.56 -0.42
C LEU A 706 -25.78 8.86 -1.13
N GLU A 707 -27.02 8.91 -0.62
CA GLU A 707 -28.15 8.13 -1.18
C GLU A 707 -28.68 8.65 -2.52
N HIS A 708 -28.24 9.83 -2.96
CA HIS A 708 -28.41 10.28 -4.35
C HIS A 708 -27.66 9.41 -5.36
N PHE A 709 -26.83 8.46 -4.92
CA PHE A 709 -26.11 7.54 -5.80
C PHE A 709 -26.60 6.11 -5.58
N ASP A 710 -27.03 5.44 -6.64
CA ASP A 710 -27.49 4.05 -6.58
C ASP A 710 -26.34 3.05 -6.38
N ALA A 711 -26.63 1.74 -6.47
CA ALA A 711 -25.64 0.69 -6.20
C ALA A 711 -24.50 0.62 -7.24
N VAL A 712 -24.66 1.25 -8.41
CA VAL A 712 -23.64 1.39 -9.44
C VAL A 712 -23.04 2.79 -9.48
N GLY A 713 -23.39 3.66 -8.52
CA GLY A 713 -22.90 5.04 -8.46
C GLY A 713 -23.56 5.99 -9.45
N LYS A 714 -24.72 5.62 -10.01
CA LYS A 714 -25.49 6.51 -10.88
C LYS A 714 -26.34 7.46 -10.05
N PHE A 715 -26.36 8.73 -10.44
CA PHE A 715 -27.13 9.76 -9.75
C PHE A 715 -28.64 9.53 -9.91
N ARG A 716 -29.39 9.73 -8.82
CA ARG A 716 -30.85 9.61 -8.75
C ARG A 716 -31.45 10.69 -7.85
N GLU A 717 -32.57 11.25 -8.30
CA GLU A 717 -33.40 12.16 -7.47
C GLU A 717 -34.45 11.40 -6.65
N LYS A 718 -34.79 10.18 -7.07
CA LYS A 718 -35.85 9.37 -6.46
C LYS A 718 -35.38 7.98 -6.09
N ASP A 719 -35.88 7.49 -4.95
CA ASP A 719 -35.79 6.10 -4.49
C ASP A 719 -37.20 5.59 -4.22
N MET A 720 -37.56 4.45 -4.79
CA MET A 720 -38.92 3.89 -4.72
C MET A 720 -40.04 4.93 -5.00
N ASN A 721 -39.85 5.75 -6.05
CA ASN A 721 -40.71 6.86 -6.47
C ASN A 721 -40.88 8.01 -5.46
N LYS A 722 -40.19 8.00 -4.32
CA LYS A 722 -40.11 9.10 -3.36
C LYS A 722 -38.84 9.91 -3.62
N ASN A 723 -38.83 11.20 -3.29
CA ASN A 723 -37.61 11.99 -3.36
C ASN A 723 -36.58 11.44 -2.37
N VAL A 724 -35.32 11.39 -2.78
CA VAL A 724 -34.22 11.02 -1.90
C VAL A 724 -34.09 12.11 -0.83
N ASP A 725 -34.02 11.69 0.43
CA ASP A 725 -33.62 12.51 1.56
C ASP A 725 -32.14 12.23 1.85
N ALA A 726 -31.27 13.16 1.46
CA ALA A 726 -29.82 13.06 1.62
C ALA A 726 -29.29 13.96 2.75
N SER A 727 -30.16 14.34 3.69
CA SER A 727 -29.74 15.02 4.91
C SER A 727 -28.85 14.10 5.75
N GLY A 728 -27.77 14.67 6.26
CA GLY A 728 -26.79 13.97 7.09
C GLY A 728 -26.25 14.87 8.20
N SER A 729 -25.65 14.23 9.21
CA SER A 729 -25.08 14.91 10.37
C SER A 729 -23.77 14.26 10.79
N TYR A 730 -22.88 15.02 11.41
CA TYR A 730 -21.66 14.53 12.03
C TYR A 730 -21.50 15.15 13.41
N LEU A 731 -21.21 14.32 14.42
CA LEU A 731 -20.85 14.75 15.76
C LEU A 731 -19.32 14.74 15.88
N THR A 732 -18.73 15.91 16.10
CA THR A 732 -17.28 16.05 16.25
C THR A 732 -16.80 15.52 17.60
N ARG A 733 -15.47 15.38 17.76
CA ARG A 733 -14.84 15.02 19.04
C ARG A 733 -15.03 16.06 20.15
N ASP A 734 -15.41 17.28 19.77
CA ASP A 734 -15.65 18.41 20.68
C ASP A 734 -17.16 18.62 20.96
N ASP A 735 -17.99 17.59 20.72
CA ASP A 735 -19.45 17.62 20.93
C ASP A 735 -20.20 18.64 20.06
N GLU A 736 -19.64 19.04 18.91
CA GLU A 736 -20.33 19.88 17.94
C GLU A 736 -21.07 19.04 16.91
N ARG A 737 -22.38 19.28 16.75
CA ARG A 737 -23.20 18.65 15.72
C ARG A 737 -23.22 19.53 14.46
N ILE A 738 -22.71 18.99 13.37
CA ILE A 738 -22.68 19.63 12.05
C ILE A 738 -23.68 18.92 11.14
N GLU A 739 -24.66 19.66 10.63
CA GLU A 739 -25.64 19.18 9.66
C GLU A 739 -25.19 19.55 8.24
N PHE A 740 -25.46 18.68 7.26
CA PHE A 740 -25.12 18.90 5.86
C PHE A 740 -26.11 18.19 4.94
N GLU A 741 -26.17 18.63 3.69
CA GLU A 741 -27.03 18.05 2.66
C GLU A 741 -26.20 17.44 1.53
N GLY A 742 -26.45 16.16 1.25
CA GLY A 742 -25.87 15.44 0.13
C GLY A 742 -24.34 15.30 0.17
N ALA A 743 -23.80 14.74 -0.92
CA ALA A 743 -22.37 14.47 -1.04
C ALA A 743 -21.52 15.74 -1.00
N ARG A 744 -22.00 16.84 -1.60
CA ARG A 744 -21.25 18.10 -1.65
C ARG A 744 -21.12 18.75 -0.28
N GLY A 745 -22.21 18.83 0.50
CA GLY A 745 -22.16 19.35 1.86
C GLY A 745 -21.26 18.50 2.76
N LEU A 746 -21.35 17.18 2.65
CA LEU A 746 -20.45 16.24 3.34
C LEU A 746 -18.97 16.50 3.00
N ALA A 747 -18.65 16.71 1.72
CA ALA A 747 -17.27 16.97 1.30
C ALA A 747 -16.74 18.29 1.85
N GLU A 748 -17.57 19.35 1.90
CA GLU A 748 -17.20 20.64 2.47
C GLU A 748 -16.92 20.54 3.97
N VAL A 749 -17.72 19.76 4.70
CA VAL A 749 -17.46 19.45 6.11
C VAL A 749 -16.15 18.66 6.24
N ALA A 750 -15.94 17.61 5.44
CA ALA A 750 -14.75 16.76 5.53
C ALA A 750 -13.46 17.53 5.24
N ILE A 751 -13.40 18.37 4.20
CA ILE A 751 -12.17 19.12 3.87
C ILE A 751 -11.85 20.23 4.89
N ALA A 752 -12.84 20.73 5.63
CA ALA A 752 -12.66 21.72 6.68
C ALA A 752 -12.32 21.09 8.05
N ASN A 753 -12.68 19.82 8.25
CA ASN A 753 -12.57 19.14 9.54
C ASN A 753 -11.12 18.71 9.86
N PRO A 754 -10.52 19.19 10.97
CA PRO A 754 -9.20 18.76 11.43
C PRO A 754 -9.06 17.25 11.63
N ASP A 755 -10.12 16.57 12.05
CA ASP A 755 -10.13 15.11 12.21
C ASP A 755 -9.85 14.40 10.88
N THR A 756 -10.40 14.92 9.78
CA THR A 756 -10.18 14.37 8.44
C THR A 756 -8.73 14.52 8.00
N HIS A 757 -8.10 15.68 8.27
CA HIS A 757 -6.68 15.90 7.98
C HIS A 757 -5.81 14.94 8.79
N ARG A 758 -6.09 14.82 10.08
CA ARG A 758 -5.38 13.94 11.01
C ARG A 758 -5.53 12.47 10.62
N ALA A 759 -6.73 12.06 10.21
CA ALA A 759 -7.02 10.72 9.72
C ALA A 759 -6.18 10.39 8.48
N PHE A 760 -6.17 11.26 7.48
CA PHE A 760 -5.40 11.07 6.26
C PHE A 760 -3.89 10.99 6.54
N VAL A 761 -3.35 11.90 7.37
CA VAL A 761 -1.95 11.87 7.81
C VAL A 761 -1.61 10.56 8.51
N THR A 762 -2.48 10.10 9.42
CA THR A 762 -2.29 8.85 10.16
C THR A 762 -2.26 7.64 9.24
N ARG A 763 -3.21 7.55 8.31
CA ARG A 763 -3.28 6.45 7.33
C ARG A 763 -2.07 6.45 6.40
N MET A 764 -1.68 7.61 5.90
CA MET A 764 -0.50 7.73 5.05
C MET A 764 0.77 7.33 5.81
N PHE A 765 0.97 7.83 7.03
CA PHE A 765 2.14 7.47 7.84
C PHE A 765 2.19 5.97 8.12
N GLN A 766 1.10 5.39 8.63
CA GLN A 766 1.04 3.96 8.95
C GLN A 766 1.25 3.11 7.70
N TYR A 767 0.71 3.50 6.54
CA TYR A 767 0.93 2.76 5.31
C TYR A 767 2.39 2.83 4.83
N PHE A 768 3.02 3.99 4.89
CA PHE A 768 4.37 4.15 4.37
C PHE A 768 5.43 3.60 5.33
N VAL A 769 5.28 3.83 6.63
CA VAL A 769 6.25 3.49 7.69
C VAL A 769 5.98 2.12 8.32
N LYS A 770 4.75 1.62 8.23
CA LYS A 770 4.27 0.39 8.89
C LYS A 770 4.25 0.46 10.42
N GLN A 771 4.39 1.64 11.02
CA GLN A 771 4.34 1.84 12.47
C GLN A 771 3.36 2.97 12.84
N PRO A 772 2.84 3.01 14.08
CA PRO A 772 2.07 4.14 14.58
C PRO A 772 2.88 5.43 14.61
N VAL A 773 2.25 6.59 14.33
CA VAL A 773 2.93 7.89 14.35
C VAL A 773 3.57 8.20 15.71
N ALA A 774 2.85 7.87 16.79
CA ALA A 774 3.28 8.12 18.16
C ALA A 774 4.57 7.37 18.55
N SER A 775 4.97 6.31 17.83
CA SER A 775 6.23 5.61 18.10
C SER A 775 7.47 6.42 17.73
N TYR A 776 7.31 7.52 16.99
CA TYR A 776 8.36 8.48 16.63
C TYR A 776 8.31 9.77 17.47
N GLY A 777 7.46 9.78 18.50
CA GLY A 777 7.24 10.90 19.42
C GLY A 777 5.75 11.21 19.58
N THR A 778 5.35 11.55 20.81
CA THR A 778 3.94 11.76 21.19
C THR A 778 3.27 12.94 20.51
N HIS A 779 4.05 13.93 20.03
CA HIS A 779 3.56 15.13 19.35
C HIS A 779 3.68 15.08 17.82
N ARG A 780 4.24 13.98 17.25
CA ARG A 780 4.56 13.92 15.82
C ARG A 780 3.35 14.01 14.91
N LEU A 781 2.21 13.47 15.35
CA LEU A 781 0.99 13.53 14.55
C LEU A 781 0.47 14.97 14.43
N ASP A 782 0.52 15.75 15.52
CA ASP A 782 0.10 17.14 15.51
C ASP A 782 1.07 17.99 14.65
N GLU A 783 2.38 17.78 14.80
CA GLU A 783 3.41 18.44 13.98
C GLU A 783 3.23 18.15 12.48
N LEU A 784 3.00 16.89 12.11
CA LEU A 784 2.77 16.48 10.72
C LEU A 784 1.48 17.06 10.16
N THR A 785 0.40 17.04 10.94
CA THR A 785 -0.90 17.57 10.52
C THR A 785 -0.83 19.08 10.30
N GLU A 786 -0.11 19.80 11.16
CA GLU A 786 0.12 21.23 10.98
C GLU A 786 1.03 21.53 9.78
N SER A 787 2.13 20.77 9.57
CA SER A 787 2.96 20.91 8.36
C SER A 787 2.13 20.69 7.09
N PHE A 788 1.23 19.70 7.10
CA PHE A 788 0.33 19.39 6.00
C PHE A 788 -0.60 20.57 5.69
N ARG A 789 -1.22 21.17 6.71
CA ARG A 789 -2.07 22.38 6.56
C ARG A 789 -1.26 23.58 6.04
N GLN A 790 -0.08 23.83 6.59
CA GLN A 790 0.79 24.93 6.16
C GLN A 790 1.33 24.76 4.74
N SER A 791 1.37 23.53 4.24
CA SER A 791 1.69 23.22 2.84
C SER A 791 0.51 23.37 1.88
N ASP A 792 -0.62 23.90 2.34
CA ASP A 792 -1.89 23.90 1.62
C ASP A 792 -2.32 22.49 1.19
N PHE A 793 -2.18 21.54 2.12
CA PHE A 793 -2.60 20.14 1.97
C PHE A 793 -1.89 19.38 0.83
N ASN A 794 -0.61 19.69 0.60
CA ASN A 794 0.19 19.07 -0.45
C ASN A 794 0.60 17.62 -0.09
N ILE A 795 0.04 16.65 -0.81
CA ILE A 795 0.25 15.21 -0.57
C ILE A 795 1.72 14.80 -0.79
N LYS A 796 2.36 15.32 -1.84
CA LYS A 796 3.79 15.04 -2.12
C LYS A 796 4.69 15.49 -0.98
N LYS A 797 4.46 16.69 -0.43
CA LYS A 797 5.23 17.21 0.70
C LYS A 797 4.97 16.41 1.98
N LEU A 798 3.72 16.02 2.25
CA LEU A 798 3.40 15.13 3.37
C LEU A 798 4.17 13.80 3.27
N MET A 799 4.23 13.18 2.10
CA MET A 799 5.01 11.95 1.88
C MET A 799 6.51 12.15 2.16
N VAL A 800 7.09 13.29 1.77
CA VAL A 800 8.49 13.63 2.10
C VAL A 800 8.67 13.83 3.60
N ASP A 801 7.77 14.56 4.26
CA ASP A 801 7.83 14.78 5.71
C ASP A 801 7.76 13.45 6.49
N ILE A 802 6.89 12.53 6.08
CA ILE A 802 6.81 11.17 6.63
C ILE A 802 8.13 10.42 6.47
N ALA A 803 8.71 10.44 5.27
CA ALA A 803 9.98 9.77 4.99
C ALA A 803 11.15 10.37 5.79
N VAL A 804 11.17 11.70 5.94
CA VAL A 804 12.17 12.41 6.73
C VAL A 804 12.05 12.05 8.21
N ILE A 805 10.84 12.03 8.78
CA ILE A 805 10.65 11.65 10.20
C ILE A 805 11.11 10.22 10.44
N ALA A 806 10.66 9.28 9.61
CA ALA A 806 11.01 7.87 9.77
C ALA A 806 12.52 7.64 9.65
N ALA A 807 13.19 8.32 8.73
CA ALA A 807 14.62 8.16 8.51
C ALA A 807 15.49 8.93 9.54
N SER A 808 15.02 10.09 10.02
CA SER A 808 15.77 10.92 10.97
C SER A 808 15.88 10.30 12.37
N ASP A 809 15.05 9.31 12.68
CA ASP A 809 15.17 8.48 13.88
C ASP A 809 16.53 7.73 13.97
N ALA A 810 17.28 7.65 12.87
CA ALA A 810 18.63 7.07 12.84
C ALA A 810 19.71 8.07 13.29
N LEU A 811 19.37 9.36 13.28
CA LEU A 811 20.31 10.39 13.70
C LEU A 811 20.49 10.29 15.22
N PRO A 812 21.73 10.45 15.73
CA PRO A 812 21.93 10.55 17.16
C PRO A 812 21.13 11.73 17.70
N ASP A 813 20.51 11.57 18.87
CA ASP A 813 19.80 12.65 19.55
C ASP A 813 20.66 13.91 19.54
N SER A 814 20.23 14.92 18.80
CA SER A 814 20.90 16.21 18.86
C SER A 814 20.74 16.72 20.28
N GLU A 815 21.85 16.92 21.02
CA GLU A 815 21.80 17.61 22.30
C GLU A 815 20.88 18.84 22.13
N PRO A 816 19.87 19.03 22.99
CA PRO A 816 18.93 20.12 22.82
C PRO A 816 19.72 21.41 22.73
N LYS A 817 19.65 22.11 21.58
CA LYS A 817 20.31 23.40 21.38
C LYS A 817 19.88 24.29 22.55
N LYS A 818 20.79 24.51 23.51
CA LYS A 818 20.60 25.48 24.59
C LYS A 818 20.22 26.79 23.91
N LYS A 819 18.95 27.18 24.00
CA LYS A 819 18.50 28.51 23.60
C LYS A 819 19.32 29.47 24.46
N GLN A 820 20.36 30.08 23.88
CA GLN A 820 21.04 31.19 24.52
C GLN A 820 19.96 32.27 24.73
N PRO A 821 19.78 32.77 25.96
CA PRO A 821 18.85 33.86 26.19
C PRO A 821 19.32 35.04 25.35
N LYS A 822 18.40 35.57 24.52
CA LYS A 822 18.63 36.82 23.79
C LYS A 822 18.84 37.91 24.84
N ASN A 823 20.08 38.36 25.00
CA ASN A 823 20.39 39.60 25.69
C ASN A 823 19.79 40.75 24.87
N ASN A 824 18.58 41.18 25.24
CA ASN A 824 18.09 42.50 24.87
C ASN A 824 18.87 43.52 25.71
N GLN A 825 20.05 43.92 25.21
CA GLN A 825 20.61 45.21 25.59
C GLN A 825 19.91 46.28 24.76
N THR A 826 18.98 46.95 25.42
CA THR A 826 18.41 48.24 25.03
C THR A 826 19.52 49.27 24.88
N ALA A 827 19.59 49.88 23.70
CA ALA A 827 20.32 51.12 23.47
C ALA A 827 19.37 52.30 23.70
N GLY A 828 19.79 53.26 24.54
CA GLY A 828 19.48 54.68 24.34
C GLY A 828 18.77 55.42 25.49
N ALA A 829 19.54 56.36 26.08
CA ALA A 829 19.19 57.50 26.95
C ALA A 829 19.01 57.26 28.45
#